data_AF-A0A4Q3V8H6-F1
#
_entry.id   AF-A0A4Q3V8H6-F1
#
_cell.length_a   1.000
_cell.length_b   1.000
_cell.length_c   1.000
_cell.angle_alpha   90.00
_cell.angle_beta   90.00
_cell.angle_gamma   90.00
#
_symmetry.space_group_name_H-M   'P 1'
#
loop_
_entity.id
_entity.type
_entity.pdbx_description
1 polymer ?
#
loop_
_entity_poly.entity_id
_entity_poly.type
_entity_poly.pdbx_seq_one_letter_code
_entity_poly.pdbx_strand_id
1 'polypeptide(L)'
;MIGSAAALFFTVSLGQAPVPTWTPPKTRIPTEFVETVGFALANGLGDPRGGRYCEAQVSLGSLWGGKGTVVPLHGWLRQDGLFVAWDGQTYRPESVGASIDLATETPQPDLERLYSNPGASRAAMNGRGAAALLLLAGETSLAEKCWRASGEGEQEGASYDFCRRFLSSWFDRTVIAHMREDDREAAPLAQRLAVAAPKFEAFARKAAWLREMRPGQTSPAFDFLQPIDALAADSARRLAAPKPKADLNAIAQMPKERRIPALIEALDDIDIQQLVRPFPLALERTPAVKALVAEGTAAIPALLDCIEKDRRLTRSVNIGLSESFERSLVSVKTAAVEAFGDIYQIHRCITPEGNPWGIAEFRDFYAKMGDGSPEEVNYLRLLDDKAGFQVWEEAGRALLNPLTNRSSAGQNWLREKKSPALSELVARRVEELTVKPEAGSHTRFELQTALRLASMLAQRDPQAAVPVLRKVTGFVGRIEEIDTGDFVGLYGAAIAWRLRLEGPKKDRETMAEFEHAIAALNPSEYGGNLENMLFPLGRFSGRPEIDKTRRLFKGPLSFDRAGRYLHSDLVRSPVINSKPFREELLRLLNVKSQLEEIRIDSDSPESFAIRRWHGQIRAGDLDVPKPGEVRSYRVCDSIASSLAGIQGAPAFQMSWSTEAKNRAIVEIRRFLEKNGATFLLTNPRDFRWDKWMEL
;
A
#
# COMPACT_ATOMS: atom_id res chain seq x y z
N MET A 1 12.80 64.04 12.29
CA MET A 1 12.36 64.81 11.11
C MET A 1 13.22 64.41 9.93
N ILE A 2 12.59 63.83 8.89
CA ILE A 2 13.01 63.68 7.48
C ILE A 2 14.28 62.83 7.26
N GLY A 3 14.28 61.70 6.52
CA GLY A 3 13.28 61.14 5.63
C GLY A 3 13.64 59.70 5.19
N SER A 4 12.63 59.06 4.59
CA SER A 4 12.53 57.67 4.16
C SER A 4 13.67 57.16 3.28
N ALA A 5 14.19 55.98 3.62
CA ALA A 5 14.83 55.07 2.65
C ALA A 5 13.91 53.86 2.48
N ALA A 6 13.16 53.85 1.37
CA ALA A 6 12.36 52.72 0.94
C ALA A 6 13.29 51.52 0.70
N ALA A 7 13.03 50.42 1.41
CA ALA A 7 13.67 49.14 1.15
C ALA A 7 13.28 48.69 -0.27
N LEU A 8 14.27 48.65 -1.17
CA LEU A 8 14.18 48.03 -2.47
C LEU A 8 13.89 46.53 -2.28
N PHE A 9 12.61 46.16 -2.39
CA PHE A 9 12.21 44.80 -2.66
C PHE A 9 12.74 44.42 -4.05
N PHE A 10 13.85 43.67 -4.10
CA PHE A 10 14.17 42.88 -5.28
C PHE A 10 13.15 41.74 -5.39
N THR A 11 12.00 42.02 -5.99
CA THR A 11 11.20 41.00 -6.66
C THR A 11 12.05 40.49 -7.82
N VAL A 12 12.80 39.40 -7.60
CA VAL A 12 13.32 38.59 -8.69
C VAL A 12 12.10 37.93 -9.33
N SER A 13 11.48 38.65 -10.26
CA SER A 13 10.56 38.07 -11.21
C SER A 13 11.33 37.00 -11.98
N LEU A 14 11.03 35.72 -11.72
CA LEU A 14 11.33 34.62 -12.66
C LEU A 14 10.40 34.71 -13.88
N GLY A 15 10.20 35.92 -14.41
CA GLY A 15 9.60 36.13 -15.70
C GLY A 15 10.59 35.61 -16.74
N GLN A 16 10.33 34.42 -17.27
CA GLN A 16 10.92 34.07 -18.55
C GLN A 16 10.55 35.20 -19.52
N ALA A 17 11.55 35.82 -20.16
CA ALA A 17 11.31 36.67 -21.31
C ALA A 17 10.37 35.93 -22.29
N PRO A 18 9.48 36.62 -23.01
CA PRO A 18 8.55 35.97 -23.93
C PRO A 18 9.33 35.02 -24.83
N VAL A 19 8.97 33.74 -24.77
CA VAL A 19 9.64 32.70 -25.55
C VAL A 19 9.48 33.07 -27.03
N PRO A 20 10.58 33.23 -27.80
CA PRO A 20 10.47 33.56 -29.22
C PRO A 20 9.62 32.51 -29.92
N THR A 21 8.68 32.97 -30.75
CA THR A 21 7.79 32.10 -31.53
C THR A 21 8.61 31.01 -32.21
N TRP A 22 8.31 29.74 -31.91
CA TRP A 22 9.01 28.62 -32.49
C TRP A 22 8.43 28.28 -33.85
N THR A 23 9.29 28.24 -34.88
CA THR A 23 8.97 27.71 -36.20
C THR A 23 9.56 26.31 -36.28
N PRO A 24 8.73 25.25 -36.36
CA PRO A 24 9.23 23.89 -36.38
C PRO A 24 10.04 23.61 -37.65
N PRO A 25 11.17 22.88 -37.57
CA PRO A 25 11.90 22.45 -38.76
C PRO A 25 11.10 21.40 -39.53
N LYS A 26 11.42 21.22 -40.82
CA LYS A 26 10.80 20.19 -41.66
C LYS A 26 11.14 18.80 -41.12
N THR A 27 10.15 18.04 -40.65
CA THR A 27 10.33 16.73 -40.00
C THR A 27 9.30 15.70 -40.48
N ARG A 28 9.61 14.42 -40.30
CA ARG A 28 8.68 13.28 -40.48
C ARG A 28 7.88 12.93 -39.21
N ILE A 29 8.14 13.61 -38.09
CA ILE A 29 7.35 13.45 -36.86
C ILE A 29 5.91 13.97 -37.11
N PRO A 30 4.86 13.29 -36.61
CA PRO A 30 3.47 13.70 -36.84
C PRO A 30 3.18 15.15 -36.42
N THR A 31 2.42 15.87 -37.25
CA THR A 31 2.08 17.29 -37.03
C THR A 31 1.46 17.54 -35.66
N GLU A 32 0.56 16.67 -35.21
CA GLU A 32 -0.10 16.78 -33.89
C GLU A 32 0.93 16.79 -32.74
N PHE A 33 1.97 15.95 -32.83
CA PHE A 33 3.02 15.93 -31.82
C PHE A 33 3.87 17.21 -31.87
N VAL A 34 4.19 17.69 -33.08
CA VAL A 34 4.91 18.96 -33.25
C VAL A 34 4.12 20.13 -32.65
N GLU A 35 2.81 20.19 -32.88
CA GLU A 35 1.92 21.20 -32.28
C GLU A 35 1.90 21.09 -30.74
N THR A 36 1.87 19.86 -30.22
CA THR A 36 1.94 19.58 -28.77
C THR A 36 3.26 20.06 -28.17
N VAL A 37 4.40 19.86 -28.85
CA VAL A 37 5.70 20.37 -28.42
C VAL A 37 5.70 21.90 -28.38
N GLY A 38 5.15 22.56 -29.41
CA GLY A 38 5.03 24.02 -29.45
C GLY A 38 4.14 24.55 -28.32
N PHE A 39 3.03 23.87 -28.04
CA PHE A 39 2.16 24.17 -26.91
C PHE A 39 2.88 24.01 -25.57
N ALA A 40 3.62 22.91 -25.36
CA ALA A 40 4.35 22.65 -24.12
C ALA A 40 5.47 23.70 -23.90
N LEU A 41 6.19 24.07 -24.96
CA LEU A 41 7.19 25.16 -24.95
C LEU A 41 6.58 26.48 -24.47
N ALA A 42 5.42 26.86 -25.01
CA ALA A 42 4.72 28.08 -24.61
C ALA A 42 4.20 28.05 -23.16
N ASN A 43 4.15 26.86 -22.53
CA ASN A 43 3.56 26.65 -21.21
C ASN A 43 4.53 26.03 -20.18
N GLY A 44 5.83 26.08 -20.43
CA GLY A 44 6.85 25.83 -19.39
C GLY A 44 7.87 24.74 -19.68
N LEU A 45 7.79 24.04 -20.82
CA LEU A 45 8.87 23.15 -21.27
C LEU A 45 10.16 23.97 -21.48
N GLY A 46 11.27 23.42 -21.02
CA GLY A 46 12.59 24.03 -21.19
C GLY A 46 12.91 24.26 -22.66
N ASP A 47 13.45 25.43 -22.97
CA ASP A 47 13.84 25.82 -24.33
C ASP A 47 15.35 25.61 -24.53
N PRO A 48 15.80 24.57 -25.27
CA PRO A 48 17.21 24.30 -25.51
C PRO A 48 17.82 25.18 -26.62
N ARG A 49 17.02 25.98 -27.33
CA ARG A 49 17.48 26.75 -28.51
C ARG A 49 18.61 27.71 -28.14
N GLY A 50 19.68 27.67 -28.95
CA GLY A 50 20.87 28.51 -28.75
C GLY A 50 21.71 28.14 -27.52
N GLY A 51 21.37 27.06 -26.82
CA GLY A 51 22.15 26.53 -25.70
C GLY A 51 23.30 25.64 -26.15
N ARG A 52 24.38 25.61 -25.36
CA ARG A 52 25.52 24.71 -25.55
C ARG A 52 25.24 23.39 -24.84
N TYR A 53 25.39 22.26 -25.54
CA TYR A 53 25.24 20.94 -24.92
C TYR A 53 26.46 20.60 -24.05
N CYS A 54 26.23 20.27 -22.77
CA CYS A 54 27.28 20.01 -21.80
C CYS A 54 26.79 19.17 -20.60
N GLU A 55 27.74 18.68 -19.80
CA GLU A 55 27.45 18.21 -18.44
C GLU A 55 27.27 19.41 -17.50
N ALA A 56 26.33 19.30 -16.56
CA ALA A 56 26.22 20.21 -15.42
C ALA A 56 25.89 19.43 -14.14
N GLN A 57 26.42 19.92 -13.03
CA GLN A 57 26.11 19.42 -11.70
C GLN A 57 24.86 20.11 -11.19
N VAL A 58 23.83 19.34 -10.86
CA VAL A 58 22.52 19.85 -10.45
C VAL A 58 22.09 19.20 -9.14
N SER A 59 21.57 20.00 -8.21
CA SER A 59 20.96 19.48 -6.98
C SER A 59 19.62 18.84 -7.28
N LEU A 60 19.55 17.51 -7.25
CA LEU A 60 18.29 16.77 -7.35
C LEU A 60 17.93 16.16 -6.00
N GLY A 61 16.64 16.19 -5.66
CA GLY A 61 16.13 15.49 -4.49
C GLY A 61 15.42 14.20 -4.86
N SER A 62 15.10 13.42 -3.84
CA SER A 62 14.29 12.21 -3.95
C SER A 62 12.89 12.44 -3.40
N LEU A 63 11.88 11.82 -4.01
CA LEU A 63 10.56 11.66 -3.37
C LEU A 63 10.60 10.76 -2.14
N TRP A 64 11.62 9.90 -2.02
CA TRP A 64 11.88 9.06 -0.85
C TRP A 64 12.70 9.80 0.21
N GLY A 65 12.99 11.09 -0.03
CA GLY A 65 13.67 12.00 0.88
C GLY A 65 15.19 11.93 0.85
N GLY A 66 15.81 12.71 1.74
CA GLY A 66 17.26 12.96 1.76
C GLY A 66 17.59 14.41 1.41
N LYS A 67 18.77 14.86 1.85
CA LYS A 67 19.33 16.14 1.40
C LYS A 67 19.58 16.01 -0.11
N GLY A 68 19.19 17.01 -0.89
CA GLY A 68 19.42 16.99 -2.34
C GLY A 68 20.84 16.58 -2.66
N THR A 69 20.99 15.64 -3.58
CA THR A 69 22.28 15.15 -4.03
C THR A 69 22.65 15.89 -5.29
N VAL A 70 23.88 16.40 -5.33
CA VAL A 70 24.44 16.97 -6.54
C VAL A 70 24.76 15.81 -7.47
N VAL A 71 24.14 15.80 -8.64
CA VAL A 71 24.34 14.76 -9.65
C VAL A 71 24.73 15.38 -11.00
N PRO A 72 25.60 14.71 -11.78
CA PRO A 72 25.85 15.10 -13.16
C PRO A 72 24.60 14.85 -14.00
N LEU A 73 24.18 15.87 -14.75
CA LEU A 73 23.16 15.77 -15.79
C LEU A 73 23.72 16.32 -17.10
N HIS A 74 23.27 15.76 -18.23
CA HIS A 74 23.57 16.28 -19.56
C HIS A 74 22.36 17.03 -20.12
N GLY A 75 22.64 18.09 -20.87
CA GLY A 75 21.61 19.01 -21.34
C GLY A 75 22.19 20.28 -21.96
N TRP A 76 21.33 21.28 -22.16
CA TRP A 76 21.67 22.53 -22.83
C TRP A 76 21.82 23.67 -21.83
N LEU A 77 23.03 24.23 -21.72
CA LEU A 77 23.26 25.46 -20.99
C LEU A 77 22.90 26.67 -21.87
N ARG A 78 21.93 27.45 -21.43
CA ARG A 78 21.48 28.69 -22.08
C ARG A 78 22.38 29.88 -21.73
N GLN A 79 22.28 30.93 -22.54
CA GLN A 79 23.03 32.18 -22.33
C GLN A 79 22.67 32.92 -21.03
N ASP A 80 21.47 32.69 -20.49
CA ASP A 80 21.03 33.23 -19.19
C ASP A 80 21.52 32.41 -17.99
N GLY A 81 22.37 31.40 -18.22
CA GLY A 81 22.94 30.54 -17.19
C GLY A 81 22.01 29.43 -16.69
N LEU A 82 20.82 29.29 -17.28
CA LEU A 82 19.90 28.20 -16.97
C LEU A 82 20.23 26.95 -17.79
N PHE A 83 20.04 25.78 -17.18
CA PHE A 83 20.35 24.48 -17.78
C PHE A 83 19.06 23.70 -18.08
N VAL A 84 18.85 23.30 -19.33
CA VAL A 84 17.71 22.47 -19.75
C VAL A 84 18.15 21.03 -19.83
N ALA A 85 17.61 20.17 -18.97
CA ALA A 85 17.93 18.75 -18.97
C ALA A 85 16.97 17.95 -19.86
N TRP A 86 17.27 16.67 -20.06
CA TRP A 86 16.47 15.72 -20.86
C TRP A 86 15.06 15.45 -20.36
N ASP A 87 14.75 15.86 -19.14
CA ASP A 87 13.41 15.76 -18.57
C ASP A 87 12.49 16.93 -18.97
N GLY A 88 13.01 17.85 -19.80
CA GLY A 88 12.32 19.04 -20.25
C GLY A 88 12.24 20.14 -19.19
N GLN A 89 12.90 19.99 -18.05
CA GLN A 89 12.91 20.99 -16.98
C GLN A 89 14.13 21.90 -17.06
N THR A 90 14.01 23.07 -16.44
CA THR A 90 15.08 24.07 -16.35
C THR A 90 15.66 24.14 -14.94
N TYR A 91 16.97 24.03 -14.83
CA TYR A 91 17.74 23.97 -13.59
C TYR A 91 18.71 25.14 -13.46
N ARG A 92 19.08 25.46 -12.22
CA ARG A 92 20.25 26.29 -11.93
C ARG A 92 21.40 25.35 -11.61
N PRO A 93 22.42 25.23 -12.49
CA PRO A 93 23.53 24.32 -12.23
C PRO A 93 24.42 24.86 -11.10
N GLU A 94 24.91 23.98 -10.23
CA GLU A 94 25.91 24.30 -9.22
C GLU A 94 27.29 24.51 -9.85
N SER A 95 27.61 23.69 -10.86
CA SER A 95 28.78 23.85 -11.71
C SER A 95 28.52 23.33 -13.11
N VAL A 96 29.23 23.87 -14.09
CA VAL A 96 29.12 23.49 -15.50
C VAL A 96 30.40 22.78 -15.92
N GLY A 97 30.26 21.59 -16.49
CA GLY A 97 31.34 20.77 -17.01
C GLY A 97 31.69 21.08 -18.47
N ALA A 98 32.46 20.16 -19.06
CA ALA A 98 32.91 20.26 -20.44
C ALA A 98 31.74 20.17 -21.44
N SER A 99 31.95 20.75 -22.63
CA SER A 99 31.04 20.52 -23.76
C SER A 99 31.07 19.05 -24.16
N ILE A 100 29.91 18.52 -24.52
CA ILE A 100 29.75 17.14 -24.99
C ILE A 100 29.29 17.20 -26.45
N ASP A 101 29.78 16.28 -27.28
CA ASP A 101 29.23 16.09 -28.62
C ASP A 101 27.90 15.34 -28.52
N LEU A 102 26.80 16.06 -28.77
CA LEU A 102 25.45 15.52 -28.73
C LEU A 102 25.27 14.32 -29.67
N ALA A 103 26.00 14.24 -30.79
CA ALA A 103 25.91 13.12 -31.72
C ALA A 103 26.46 11.81 -31.15
N THR A 104 27.37 11.90 -30.18
CA THR A 104 27.95 10.73 -29.49
C THR A 104 27.04 10.19 -28.40
N GLU A 105 26.13 11.02 -27.88
CA GLU A 105 25.03 10.60 -27.01
C GLU A 105 23.78 10.33 -27.84
N THR A 106 23.68 9.14 -28.42
CA THR A 106 22.34 8.65 -28.77
C THR A 106 21.66 8.27 -27.45
N PRO A 107 20.54 8.90 -27.03
CA PRO A 107 19.79 8.40 -25.88
C PRO A 107 19.37 6.97 -26.23
N GLN A 108 20.01 5.98 -25.61
CA GLN A 108 19.57 4.61 -25.75
C GLN A 108 18.15 4.55 -25.16
N PRO A 109 17.19 3.88 -25.82
CA PRO A 109 15.84 3.72 -25.30
C PRO A 109 15.79 2.92 -23.99
N ASP A 110 16.92 2.38 -23.54
CA ASP A 110 17.09 1.67 -22.28
C ASP A 110 17.24 2.65 -21.10
N LEU A 111 16.20 3.45 -20.91
CA LEU A 111 16.02 4.34 -19.76
C LEU A 111 15.59 3.57 -18.50
N GLU A 112 15.59 2.22 -18.54
CA GLU A 112 15.26 1.40 -17.39
C GLU A 112 16.28 1.50 -16.24
N ARG A 113 17.53 1.89 -16.53
CA ARG A 113 18.59 1.95 -15.52
C ARG A 113 18.56 3.17 -14.58
N LEU A 114 17.76 4.19 -14.85
CA LEU A 114 17.54 5.30 -13.90
C LEU A 114 16.47 4.97 -12.85
N TYR A 115 15.72 3.87 -13.00
CA TYR A 115 14.70 3.45 -12.04
C TYR A 115 15.25 2.86 -10.74
N SER A 116 16.56 2.60 -10.65
CA SER A 116 17.20 2.03 -9.45
C SER A 116 17.80 3.08 -8.51
N ASN A 117 17.86 4.36 -8.92
CA ASN A 117 18.41 5.40 -8.07
C ASN A 117 17.27 6.16 -7.38
N PRO A 118 17.03 5.96 -6.07
CA PRO A 118 15.93 6.60 -5.37
C PRO A 118 15.97 8.14 -5.46
N GLY A 119 17.13 8.75 -5.77
CA GLY A 119 17.31 10.20 -5.92
C GLY A 119 17.01 10.81 -7.28
N ALA A 120 16.81 10.01 -8.34
CA ALA A 120 16.37 10.54 -9.62
C ALA A 120 14.85 10.47 -9.67
N SER A 121 14.19 11.62 -9.73
CA SER A 121 12.81 11.69 -10.23
C SER A 121 12.69 10.84 -11.50
N ARG A 122 11.47 10.36 -11.82
CA ARG A 122 11.10 9.55 -13.01
C ARG A 122 11.38 10.21 -14.38
N ALA A 123 12.36 11.10 -14.41
CA ALA A 123 12.67 12.17 -15.34
C ALA A 123 13.50 11.72 -16.56
N ALA A 124 13.70 10.41 -16.73
CA ALA A 124 14.10 9.90 -18.03
C ALA A 124 12.87 9.94 -18.95
N MET A 125 12.72 11.04 -19.71
CA MET A 125 11.77 11.07 -20.82
C MET A 125 12.11 9.94 -21.79
N ASN A 126 11.12 9.11 -22.13
CA ASN A 126 11.19 8.16 -23.23
C ASN A 126 11.63 8.85 -24.54
N GLY A 127 11.87 8.07 -25.60
CA GLY A 127 12.33 8.62 -26.88
C GLY A 127 11.43 9.75 -27.46
N ARG A 128 10.18 9.90 -27.01
CA ARG A 128 9.26 10.99 -27.40
C ARG A 128 9.65 12.34 -26.78
N GLY A 129 9.98 12.40 -25.49
CA GLY A 129 10.45 13.65 -24.88
C GLY A 129 11.85 14.05 -25.35
N ALA A 130 12.73 13.07 -25.57
CA ALA A 130 13.99 13.31 -26.25
C ALA A 130 13.79 13.87 -27.68
N ALA A 131 12.84 13.31 -28.44
CA ALA A 131 12.48 13.83 -29.76
C ALA A 131 11.97 15.28 -29.70
N ALA A 132 11.18 15.64 -28.69
CA ALA A 132 10.70 17.02 -28.51
C ALA A 132 11.86 18.01 -28.29
N LEU A 133 12.79 17.71 -27.37
CA LEU A 133 13.93 18.60 -27.06
C LEU A 133 14.91 18.70 -28.23
N LEU A 134 15.19 17.58 -28.92
CA LEU A 134 16.03 17.58 -30.12
C LEU A 134 15.40 18.36 -31.28
N LEU A 135 14.09 18.25 -31.46
CA LEU A 135 13.37 19.01 -32.47
C LEU A 135 13.42 20.52 -32.17
N LEU A 136 13.30 20.91 -30.90
CA LEU A 136 13.48 22.29 -30.46
C LEU A 136 14.91 22.77 -30.68
N ALA A 137 15.92 21.95 -30.37
CA ALA A 137 17.34 22.27 -30.56
C ALA A 137 17.75 22.41 -32.04
N GLY A 138 16.89 22.00 -32.98
CA GLY A 138 17.17 22.00 -34.43
C GLY A 138 17.75 20.68 -34.95
N GLU A 139 17.92 19.68 -34.08
CA GLU A 139 18.54 18.39 -34.35
C GLU A 139 17.55 17.39 -34.97
N THR A 140 16.96 17.78 -36.10
CA THR A 140 15.82 17.08 -36.72
C THR A 140 16.09 15.60 -36.99
N SER A 141 17.28 15.24 -37.49
CA SER A 141 17.61 13.84 -37.80
C SER A 141 17.71 12.98 -36.54
N LEU A 142 18.23 13.52 -35.43
CA LEU A 142 18.27 12.83 -34.14
C LEU A 142 16.88 12.74 -33.51
N ALA A 143 16.06 13.79 -33.64
CA ALA A 143 14.67 13.79 -33.18
C ALA A 143 13.85 12.68 -33.87
N GLU A 144 13.96 12.55 -35.19
CA GLU A 144 13.30 11.48 -35.95
C GLU A 144 13.79 10.08 -35.56
N LYS A 145 15.08 9.93 -35.23
CA LYS A 145 15.64 8.67 -34.73
C LYS A 145 15.05 8.30 -33.38
N CYS A 146 14.97 9.25 -32.44
CA CYS A 146 14.38 9.03 -31.11
C CYS A 146 12.88 8.74 -31.18
N TRP A 147 12.17 9.42 -32.09
CA TRP A 147 10.76 9.16 -32.38
C TRP A 147 10.54 7.71 -32.84
N ARG A 148 11.29 7.24 -33.84
CA ARG A 148 11.17 5.85 -34.35
C ARG A 148 11.54 4.80 -33.31
N ALA A 149 12.56 5.07 -32.51
CA ALA A 149 12.99 4.17 -31.44
C ALA A 149 11.94 3.97 -30.33
N SER A 150 10.91 4.84 -30.26
CA SER A 150 9.82 4.76 -29.28
C SER A 150 8.70 3.78 -29.67
N GLY A 151 8.84 3.03 -30.77
CA GLY A 151 7.89 2.00 -31.23
C GLY A 151 6.83 2.52 -32.21
N GLU A 152 6.64 1.85 -33.35
CA GLU A 152 5.73 2.27 -34.44
C GLU A 152 4.24 1.95 -34.18
N GLY A 153 3.92 1.07 -33.22
CA GLY A 153 2.54 0.62 -32.93
C GLY A 153 1.75 1.47 -31.92
N GLU A 154 2.37 2.45 -31.27
CA GLU A 154 1.78 3.29 -30.21
C GLU A 154 1.69 4.79 -30.60
N GLN A 155 1.37 5.10 -31.86
CA GLN A 155 1.24 6.51 -32.27
C GLN A 155 0.01 7.18 -31.64
N GLU A 156 -1.07 6.42 -31.39
CA GLU A 156 -2.22 6.90 -30.61
C GLU A 156 -1.81 7.18 -29.16
N GLY A 157 -2.00 8.42 -28.71
CA GLY A 157 -1.71 8.84 -27.34
C GLY A 157 -0.27 9.31 -27.08
N ALA A 158 0.59 9.39 -28.10
CA ALA A 158 1.97 9.87 -27.96
C ALA A 158 2.08 11.29 -27.38
N SER A 159 1.22 12.20 -27.86
CA SER A 159 1.10 13.58 -27.38
C SER A 159 0.65 13.64 -25.91
N TYR A 160 -0.30 12.77 -25.53
CA TYR A 160 -0.80 12.67 -24.15
C TYR A 160 0.27 12.15 -23.19
N ASP A 161 0.95 11.04 -23.55
CA ASP A 161 2.02 10.45 -22.74
C ASP A 161 3.18 11.45 -22.53
N PHE A 162 3.58 12.18 -23.57
CA PHE A 162 4.58 13.25 -23.45
C PHE A 162 4.16 14.32 -22.44
N CYS A 163 2.97 14.91 -22.60
CA CYS A 163 2.47 15.94 -21.67
C CYS A 163 2.35 15.40 -20.24
N ARG A 164 1.83 14.18 -20.09
CA ARG A 164 1.62 13.54 -18.79
C ARG A 164 2.94 13.32 -18.05
N ARG A 165 3.99 12.84 -18.74
CA ARG A 165 5.33 12.64 -18.15
C ARG A 165 6.02 13.95 -17.82
N PHE A 166 5.97 14.93 -18.72
CA PHE A 166 6.52 16.26 -18.48
C PHE A 166 5.90 16.91 -17.24
N LEU A 167 4.57 16.95 -17.17
CA LEU A 167 3.84 17.54 -16.05
C LEU A 167 4.07 16.77 -14.74
N SER A 168 4.15 15.44 -14.79
CA SER A 168 4.48 14.65 -13.60
C SER A 168 5.90 14.94 -13.10
N SER A 169 6.88 15.08 -13.99
CA SER A 169 8.26 15.36 -13.61
C SER A 169 8.38 16.74 -12.95
N TRP A 170 7.68 17.74 -13.50
CA TRP A 170 7.58 19.07 -12.91
C TRP A 170 6.88 19.04 -11.55
N PHE A 171 5.75 18.34 -11.44
CA PHE A 171 5.04 18.20 -10.17
C PHE A 171 5.89 17.51 -9.10
N ASP A 172 6.56 16.40 -9.46
CA ASP A 172 7.46 15.68 -8.57
C ASP A 172 8.59 16.58 -8.06
N ARG A 173 9.25 17.35 -8.94
CA ARG A 173 10.28 18.31 -8.52
C ARG A 173 9.74 19.36 -7.56
N THR A 174 8.55 19.87 -7.83
CA THR A 174 7.89 20.87 -6.96
C THR A 174 7.62 20.30 -5.57
N VAL A 175 7.11 19.07 -5.51
CA VAL A 175 6.85 18.33 -4.27
C VAL A 175 8.15 18.04 -3.51
N ILE A 176 9.21 17.62 -4.21
CA ILE A 176 10.52 17.36 -3.61
C ILE A 176 11.11 18.63 -2.99
N ALA A 177 11.04 19.77 -3.68
CA ALA A 177 11.50 21.05 -3.15
C ALA A 177 10.73 21.43 -1.87
N HIS A 178 9.41 21.22 -1.86
CA HIS A 178 8.58 21.41 -0.66
C HIS A 178 9.01 20.51 0.49
N MET A 179 9.19 19.20 0.25
CA MET A 179 9.63 18.24 1.27
C MET A 179 11.02 18.55 1.84
N ARG A 180 11.89 19.19 1.04
CA ARG A 180 13.25 19.59 1.43
C ARG A 180 13.33 20.94 2.15
N GLU A 181 12.18 21.58 2.39
CA GLU A 181 12.10 22.93 2.93
C GLU A 181 12.78 23.99 2.05
N ASP A 182 12.95 23.72 0.75
CA ASP A 182 13.49 24.68 -0.22
C ASP A 182 12.36 25.52 -0.83
N ASP A 183 11.82 26.43 -0.02
CA ASP A 183 10.70 27.28 -0.44
C ASP A 183 11.07 28.24 -1.58
N ARG A 184 12.38 28.48 -1.79
CA ARG A 184 12.88 29.31 -2.90
C ARG A 184 12.77 28.59 -4.24
N GLU A 185 12.86 27.26 -4.25
CA GLU A 185 12.59 26.44 -5.43
C GLU A 185 11.11 26.04 -5.53
N ALA A 186 10.49 25.62 -4.42
CA ALA A 186 9.11 25.12 -4.41
C ALA A 186 8.09 26.17 -4.86
N ALA A 187 8.15 27.39 -4.30
CA ALA A 187 7.16 28.43 -4.58
C ALA A 187 7.08 28.84 -6.06
N PRO A 188 8.18 29.21 -6.75
CA PRO A 188 8.09 29.58 -8.17
C PRO A 188 7.73 28.40 -9.08
N LEU A 189 8.14 27.17 -8.75
CA LEU A 189 7.74 25.99 -9.51
C LEU A 189 6.24 25.73 -9.38
N ALA A 190 5.72 25.75 -8.15
CA ALA A 190 4.32 25.51 -7.86
C ALA A 190 3.42 26.58 -8.49
N GLN A 191 3.79 27.86 -8.37
CA GLN A 191 3.02 28.96 -8.96
C GLN A 191 2.95 28.86 -10.48
N ARG A 192 4.06 28.55 -11.15
CA ARG A 192 4.08 28.40 -12.61
C ARG A 192 3.27 27.17 -13.05
N LEU A 193 3.36 26.06 -12.33
CA LEU A 193 2.60 24.86 -12.63
C LEU A 193 1.09 25.06 -12.40
N ALA A 194 0.68 25.76 -11.34
CA ALA A 194 -0.72 26.14 -11.09
C ALA A 194 -1.31 26.97 -12.24
N VAL A 195 -0.52 27.88 -12.84
CA VAL A 195 -0.92 28.65 -14.02
C VAL A 195 -0.97 27.79 -15.30
N ALA A 196 -0.06 26.82 -15.43
CA ALA A 196 0.03 25.97 -16.61
C ALA A 196 -1.03 24.85 -16.64
N ALA A 197 -1.31 24.22 -15.50
CA ALA A 197 -2.22 23.09 -15.36
C ALA A 197 -3.59 23.29 -16.06
N PRO A 198 -4.34 24.37 -15.84
CA PRO A 198 -5.63 24.57 -16.52
C PRO A 198 -5.50 24.73 -18.04
N LYS A 199 -4.36 25.23 -18.53
CA LYS A 199 -4.09 25.34 -19.98
C LYS A 199 -3.84 23.97 -20.60
N PHE A 200 -3.06 23.12 -19.93
CA PHE A 200 -2.85 21.73 -20.35
C PHE A 200 -4.15 20.94 -20.33
N GLU A 201 -5.00 21.11 -19.32
CA GLU A 201 -6.32 20.47 -19.28
C GLU A 201 -7.26 20.94 -20.40
N ALA A 202 -7.21 22.24 -20.74
CA ALA A 202 -7.97 22.76 -21.88
C ALA A 202 -7.44 22.22 -23.22
N PHE A 203 -6.12 22.04 -23.36
CA PHE A 203 -5.50 21.42 -24.51
C PHE A 203 -5.91 19.95 -24.65
N ALA A 204 -5.82 19.19 -23.55
CA ALA A 204 -6.22 17.78 -23.49
C ALA A 204 -7.70 17.56 -23.83
N ARG A 205 -8.59 18.44 -23.36
CA ARG A 205 -10.02 18.41 -23.72
C ARG A 205 -10.25 18.61 -25.22
N LYS A 206 -9.55 19.54 -25.86
CA LYS A 206 -9.65 19.76 -27.31
C LYS A 206 -9.12 18.56 -28.11
N ALA A 207 -8.09 17.90 -27.61
CA ALA A 207 -7.49 16.71 -28.19
C ALA A 207 -8.22 15.41 -27.80
N ALA A 208 -9.35 15.50 -27.08
CA ALA A 208 -10.16 14.37 -26.62
C ALA A 208 -9.41 13.32 -25.77
N TRP A 209 -8.37 13.73 -25.02
CA TRP A 209 -7.62 12.84 -24.11
C TRP A 209 -8.33 12.56 -22.78
N LEU A 210 -9.67 12.56 -22.77
CA LEU A 210 -10.46 12.36 -21.56
C LEU A 210 -10.40 10.91 -21.12
N ARG A 211 -10.18 10.69 -19.82
CA ARG A 211 -10.18 9.35 -19.24
C ARG A 211 -11.60 8.98 -18.84
N GLU A 212 -12.21 8.02 -19.52
CA GLU A 212 -13.43 7.38 -19.04
C GLU A 212 -13.10 6.54 -17.80
N MET A 213 -13.66 6.93 -16.65
CA MET A 213 -13.53 6.18 -15.40
C MET A 213 -14.63 5.13 -15.29
N ARG A 214 -15.83 5.49 -15.77
CA ARG A 214 -17.05 4.66 -15.89
C ARG A 214 -17.87 5.18 -17.08
N PRO A 215 -18.82 4.41 -17.61
CA PRO A 215 -19.76 4.93 -18.61
C PRO A 215 -20.42 6.23 -18.11
N GLY A 216 -20.20 7.34 -18.83
CA GLY A 216 -20.73 8.66 -18.48
C GLY A 216 -19.96 9.45 -17.42
N GLN A 217 -18.84 8.95 -16.89
CA GLN A 217 -17.99 9.65 -15.92
C GLN A 217 -16.57 9.82 -16.47
N THR A 218 -16.18 11.08 -16.71
CA THR A 218 -14.83 11.45 -17.16
C THR A 218 -14.02 12.08 -16.02
N SER A 219 -12.72 11.79 -15.98
CA SER A 219 -11.75 12.44 -15.09
C SER A 219 -10.90 13.45 -15.88
N PRO A 220 -10.38 14.52 -15.25
CA PRO A 220 -9.34 15.35 -15.85
C PRO A 220 -8.16 14.51 -16.36
N ALA A 221 -7.51 14.97 -17.44
CA ALA A 221 -6.43 14.22 -18.08
C ALA A 221 -5.17 14.13 -17.20
N PHE A 222 -5.01 15.11 -16.31
CA PHE A 222 -3.89 15.30 -15.37
C PHE A 222 -4.40 15.47 -13.93
N ASP A 223 -5.31 14.58 -13.50
CA ASP A 223 -5.90 14.53 -12.15
C ASP A 223 -4.87 14.58 -11.00
N PHE A 224 -3.68 14.03 -11.20
CA PHE A 224 -2.57 14.11 -10.25
C PHE A 224 -2.11 15.55 -9.92
N LEU A 225 -2.48 16.55 -10.71
CA LEU A 225 -2.21 17.97 -10.46
C LEU A 225 -3.27 18.67 -9.59
N GLN A 226 -4.36 17.99 -9.19
CA GLN A 226 -5.39 18.54 -8.32
C GLN A 226 -4.85 19.33 -7.09
N PRO A 227 -3.79 18.89 -6.39
CA PRO A 227 -3.32 19.61 -5.19
C PRO A 227 -2.42 20.82 -5.48
N ILE A 228 -2.16 21.17 -6.75
CA ILE A 228 -1.14 22.19 -7.09
C ILE A 228 -1.46 23.59 -6.53
N ASP A 229 -2.73 23.98 -6.50
CA ASP A 229 -3.13 25.31 -5.99
C ASP A 229 -2.83 25.44 -4.49
N ALA A 230 -3.09 24.38 -3.72
CA ALA A 230 -2.78 24.33 -2.30
C ALA A 230 -1.26 24.39 -2.07
N LEU A 231 -0.48 23.65 -2.88
CA LEU A 231 0.97 23.68 -2.80
C LEU A 231 1.56 25.05 -3.15
N ALA A 232 1.02 25.70 -4.19
CA ALA A 232 1.44 27.04 -4.60
C ALA A 232 1.15 28.08 -3.52
N ALA A 233 -0.05 28.04 -2.93
CA ALA A 233 -0.43 28.94 -1.84
C ALA A 233 0.45 28.74 -0.60
N ASP A 234 0.67 27.48 -0.18
CA ASP A 234 1.48 27.17 1.00
C ASP A 234 2.96 27.50 0.81
N SER A 235 3.53 27.17 -0.35
CA SER A 235 4.93 27.49 -0.67
C SER A 235 5.15 29.00 -0.74
N ALA A 236 4.22 29.75 -1.33
CA ALA A 236 4.29 31.21 -1.37
C ALA A 236 4.21 31.84 0.04
N ARG A 237 3.32 31.31 0.91
CA ARG A 237 3.24 31.71 2.33
C ARG A 237 4.56 31.51 3.04
N ARG A 238 5.19 30.34 2.90
CA ARG A 238 6.46 30.02 3.55
C ARG A 238 7.61 30.86 3.03
N LEU A 239 7.68 31.10 1.72
CA LEU A 239 8.66 32.00 1.13
C LEU A 239 8.50 33.45 1.62
N ALA A 240 7.26 33.92 1.79
CA ALA A 240 6.97 35.28 2.25
C ALA A 240 7.26 35.49 3.74
N ALA A 241 7.09 34.45 4.56
CA ALA A 241 7.35 34.49 6.00
C ALA A 241 8.15 33.27 6.47
N PRO A 242 9.46 33.22 6.18
CA PRO A 242 10.32 32.12 6.62
C PRO A 242 10.35 32.02 8.14
N LYS A 243 10.19 30.81 8.68
CA LYS A 243 10.25 30.54 10.12
C LYS A 243 11.24 29.39 10.39
N PRO A 244 11.98 29.42 11.51
CA PRO A 244 12.77 28.27 11.94
C PRO A 244 11.84 27.14 12.40
N LYS A 245 12.31 25.89 12.27
CA LYS A 245 11.61 24.71 12.77
C LYS A 245 11.32 24.84 14.27
N ALA A 246 10.12 24.45 14.68
CA ALA A 246 9.67 24.55 16.06
C ALA A 246 10.55 23.71 17.02
N ASP A 247 10.96 24.33 18.13
CA ASP A 247 11.63 23.63 19.23
C ASP A 247 10.60 23.10 20.23
N LEU A 248 10.28 21.81 20.11
CA LEU A 248 9.30 21.14 20.97
C LEU A 248 9.74 21.09 22.45
N ASN A 249 11.04 21.10 22.75
CA ASN A 249 11.51 21.14 24.13
C ASN A 249 11.24 22.51 24.76
N ALA A 250 11.47 23.58 24.00
CA ALA A 250 11.12 24.93 24.44
C ALA A 250 9.60 25.10 24.62
N ILE A 251 8.81 24.55 23.69
CA ILE A 251 7.34 24.57 23.78
C ILE A 251 6.85 23.81 25.03
N ALA A 252 7.46 22.68 25.39
CA ALA A 252 7.08 21.90 26.57
C ALA A 252 7.18 22.71 27.88
N GLN A 253 8.12 23.66 27.96
CA GLN A 253 8.31 24.53 29.12
C GLN A 253 7.34 25.72 29.19
N MET A 254 6.51 25.93 28.15
CA MET A 254 5.55 27.03 28.14
C MET A 254 4.36 26.77 29.10
N PRO A 255 3.73 27.83 29.63
CA PRO A 255 2.42 27.72 30.27
C PRO A 255 1.40 27.05 29.35
N LYS A 256 0.47 26.28 29.92
CA LYS A 256 -0.47 25.42 29.16
C LYS A 256 -1.26 26.21 28.11
N GLU A 257 -1.67 27.43 28.45
CA GLU A 257 -2.46 28.32 27.60
C GLU A 257 -1.72 28.75 26.33
N ARG A 258 -0.39 28.81 26.38
CA ARG A 258 0.47 29.16 25.24
C ARG A 258 1.02 27.92 24.53
N ARG A 259 1.11 26.80 25.25
CA ARG A 259 1.68 25.55 24.74
C ARG A 259 0.82 24.92 23.65
N ILE A 260 -0.50 24.82 23.84
CA ILE A 260 -1.40 24.22 22.84
C ILE A 260 -1.35 24.98 21.49
N PRO A 261 -1.52 26.32 21.44
CA PRO A 261 -1.36 27.06 20.19
C PRO A 261 0.01 26.90 19.53
N ALA A 262 1.09 26.88 20.32
CA ALA A 262 2.44 26.68 19.80
C ALA A 262 2.63 25.27 19.21
N LEU A 263 2.01 24.25 19.80
CA LEU A 263 2.02 22.89 19.27
C LEU A 263 1.19 22.76 17.97
N ILE A 264 0.07 23.47 17.86
CA ILE A 264 -0.70 23.54 16.60
C ILE A 264 0.14 24.19 15.50
N GLU A 265 0.84 25.29 15.80
CA GLU A 265 1.78 25.91 14.86
C GLU A 265 2.90 24.95 14.44
N ALA A 266 3.41 24.13 15.37
CA ALA A 266 4.47 23.17 15.10
C ALA A 266 4.06 22.00 14.18
N LEU A 267 2.75 21.77 13.96
CA LEU A 267 2.28 20.77 12.99
C LEU A 267 2.70 21.12 11.55
N ASP A 268 2.91 22.40 11.26
CA ASP A 268 3.39 22.92 9.97
C ASP A 268 4.77 22.34 9.57
N ASP A 269 5.54 21.86 10.56
CA ASP A 269 6.92 21.37 10.39
C ASP A 269 7.04 19.83 10.32
N ILE A 270 5.91 19.11 10.28
CA ILE A 270 5.94 17.64 10.19
C ILE A 270 6.50 17.20 8.83
N ASP A 271 7.64 16.50 8.86
CA ASP A 271 8.46 16.11 7.69
C ASP A 271 8.77 14.60 7.64
N ILE A 272 7.78 13.76 7.99
CA ILE A 272 7.94 12.31 7.95
C ILE A 272 7.84 11.72 6.54
N GLN A 273 8.63 10.68 6.31
CA GLN A 273 8.68 9.95 5.04
C GLN A 273 7.82 8.69 5.10
N GLN A 274 7.22 8.34 3.95
CA GLN A 274 6.45 7.12 3.80
C GLN A 274 7.40 5.93 3.66
N LEU A 275 7.39 5.02 4.64
CA LEU A 275 8.31 3.88 4.66
C LEU A 275 7.91 2.75 3.69
N VAL A 276 6.61 2.53 3.50
CA VAL A 276 6.09 1.43 2.68
C VAL A 276 4.86 1.91 1.92
N ARG A 277 4.84 1.71 0.60
CA ARG A 277 3.63 1.92 -0.21
C ARG A 277 2.64 0.77 -0.02
N PRO A 278 1.32 1.00 -0.11
CA PRO A 278 0.62 2.29 -0.14
C PRO A 278 0.22 2.75 1.27
N PHE A 279 0.92 2.32 2.33
CA PHE A 279 0.48 2.56 3.70
C PHE A 279 0.54 4.05 4.06
N PRO A 280 -0.47 4.60 4.77
CA PRO A 280 -0.47 5.99 5.18
C PRO A 280 0.75 6.36 6.03
N LEU A 281 1.11 7.64 5.99
CA LEU A 281 2.08 8.23 6.90
C LEU A 281 1.64 8.08 8.36
N ALA A 282 2.56 7.62 9.22
CA ALA A 282 2.31 7.40 10.64
C ALA A 282 2.42 8.72 11.45
N LEU A 283 1.51 9.66 11.18
CA LEU A 283 1.48 11.00 11.80
C LEU A 283 1.34 10.93 13.32
N GLU A 284 0.64 9.91 13.84
CA GLU A 284 0.47 9.62 15.27
C GLU A 284 1.81 9.39 15.99
N ARG A 285 2.86 9.04 15.23
CA ARG A 285 4.20 8.80 15.79
C ARG A 285 5.03 10.06 15.91
N THR A 286 4.60 11.17 15.30
CA THR A 286 5.37 12.41 15.26
C THR A 286 5.42 13.07 16.64
N PRO A 287 6.57 13.67 17.03
CA PRO A 287 6.69 14.33 18.33
C PRO A 287 5.66 15.43 18.59
N ALA A 288 5.31 16.23 17.56
CA ALA A 288 4.32 17.31 17.69
C ALA A 288 2.91 16.77 17.97
N VAL A 289 2.47 15.74 17.23
CA VAL A 289 1.17 15.09 17.47
C VAL A 289 1.13 14.44 18.87
N LYS A 290 2.18 13.72 19.26
CA LYS A 290 2.27 13.13 20.61
C LYS A 290 2.19 14.16 21.72
N ALA A 291 2.85 15.31 21.55
CA ALA A 291 2.80 16.40 22.51
C ALA A 291 1.39 16.99 22.62
N LEU A 292 0.66 17.14 21.51
CA LEU A 292 -0.75 17.55 21.54
C LEU A 292 -1.64 16.53 22.24
N VAL A 293 -1.45 15.24 21.94
CA VAL A 293 -2.22 14.15 22.58
C VAL A 293 -1.99 14.14 24.09
N ALA A 294 -0.78 14.45 24.55
CA ALA A 294 -0.45 14.53 25.97
C ALA A 294 -1.15 15.69 26.71
N GLU A 295 -1.64 16.72 26.00
CA GLU A 295 -2.47 17.77 26.61
C GLU A 295 -3.90 17.30 26.91
N GLY A 296 -4.31 16.16 26.34
CA GLY A 296 -5.62 15.56 26.51
C GLY A 296 -6.75 16.41 25.94
N THR A 297 -7.93 16.32 26.55
CA THR A 297 -9.15 16.97 26.05
C THR A 297 -9.07 18.50 26.03
N ALA A 298 -8.15 19.09 26.80
CA ALA A 298 -7.89 20.53 26.78
C ALA A 298 -7.40 21.04 25.42
N ALA A 299 -6.80 20.18 24.57
CA ALA A 299 -6.39 20.55 23.22
C ALA A 299 -7.53 20.53 22.19
N ILE A 300 -8.65 19.86 22.49
CA ILE A 300 -9.72 19.61 21.52
C ILE A 300 -10.31 20.90 20.92
N PRO A 301 -10.61 21.97 21.69
CA PRO A 301 -11.13 23.21 21.10
C PRO A 301 -10.20 23.80 20.03
N ALA A 302 -8.88 23.80 20.29
CA ALA A 302 -7.88 24.29 19.34
C ALA A 302 -7.73 23.36 18.14
N LEU A 303 -7.82 22.04 18.35
CA LEU A 303 -7.81 21.06 17.25
C LEU A 303 -9.04 21.21 16.35
N LEU A 304 -10.23 21.45 16.89
CA LEU A 304 -11.44 21.69 16.11
C LEU A 304 -11.30 22.96 15.25
N ASP A 305 -10.78 24.04 15.82
CA ASP A 305 -10.48 25.26 15.07
C ASP A 305 -9.46 25.00 13.95
N CYS A 306 -8.42 24.22 14.23
CA CYS A 306 -7.44 23.80 13.25
C CYS A 306 -8.07 22.96 12.11
N ILE A 307 -8.92 21.99 12.44
CA ILE A 307 -9.60 21.11 11.47
C ILE A 307 -10.53 21.91 10.54
N GLU A 308 -11.16 22.95 11.06
CA GLU A 308 -12.08 23.81 10.32
C GLU A 308 -11.35 24.80 9.41
N LYS A 309 -10.38 25.52 9.98
CA LYS A 309 -9.86 26.78 9.41
C LYS A 309 -8.45 26.65 8.85
N ASP A 310 -7.64 25.70 9.33
CA ASP A 310 -6.26 25.58 8.86
C ASP A 310 -6.22 25.05 7.41
N ARG A 311 -5.35 25.65 6.61
CA ARG A 311 -5.15 25.35 5.18
C ARG A 311 -3.68 25.07 4.86
N ARG A 312 -2.80 25.12 5.87
CA ARG A 312 -1.38 24.86 5.71
C ARG A 312 -1.13 23.40 5.38
N LEU A 313 -0.04 23.18 4.66
CA LEU A 313 0.49 21.86 4.42
C LEU A 313 1.62 21.57 5.41
N THR A 314 1.75 20.32 5.83
CA THR A 314 2.99 19.83 6.44
C THR A 314 4.05 19.65 5.35
N ARG A 315 5.28 19.26 5.71
CA ARG A 315 6.33 18.88 4.75
C ARG A 315 6.24 17.42 4.29
N SER A 316 5.23 16.68 4.76
CA SER A 316 5.07 15.25 4.47
C SER A 316 4.12 15.00 3.29
N VAL A 317 4.38 13.95 2.53
CA VAL A 317 3.61 13.58 1.34
C VAL A 317 3.40 12.07 1.28
N ASN A 318 2.17 11.63 1.00
CA ASN A 318 1.90 10.24 0.68
C ASN A 318 2.10 10.01 -0.82
N ILE A 319 2.80 8.94 -1.17
CA ILE A 319 3.12 8.54 -2.53
C ILE A 319 2.24 7.34 -2.90
N GLY A 320 1.55 7.44 -4.04
CA GLY A 320 0.73 6.36 -4.58
C GLY A 320 1.52 5.13 -5.06
N LEU A 321 0.83 4.17 -5.67
CA LEU A 321 1.44 2.95 -6.22
C LEU A 321 2.42 3.28 -7.38
N SER A 322 3.29 2.31 -7.72
CA SER A 322 4.36 2.46 -8.72
C SER A 322 3.88 2.84 -10.13
N GLU A 323 2.58 2.74 -10.41
CA GLU A 323 1.99 3.10 -11.70
C GLU A 323 1.21 4.42 -11.65
N SER A 324 1.00 5.01 -10.45
CA SER A 324 0.30 6.29 -10.30
C SER A 324 1.26 7.49 -10.19
N PHE A 325 0.80 8.65 -10.68
CA PHE A 325 1.46 9.95 -10.53
C PHE A 325 0.94 10.72 -9.31
N GLU A 326 0.07 10.09 -8.52
CA GLU A 326 -0.61 10.71 -7.39
C GLU A 326 0.38 11.03 -6.26
N ARG A 327 0.31 12.27 -5.77
CA ARG A 327 0.99 12.74 -4.57
C ARG A 327 -0.07 13.38 -3.68
N SER A 328 -0.34 12.77 -2.53
CA SER A 328 -1.30 13.33 -1.58
C SER A 328 -0.54 14.15 -0.55
N LEU A 329 -0.60 15.48 -0.71
CA LEU A 329 -0.01 16.44 0.22
C LEU A 329 -0.72 16.34 1.57
N VAL A 330 0.05 16.21 2.66
CA VAL A 330 -0.52 16.09 4.00
C VAL A 330 -0.76 17.48 4.57
N SER A 331 -2.01 17.77 4.93
CA SER A 331 -2.39 19.03 5.56
C SER A 331 -2.14 19.03 7.07
N VAL A 332 -1.96 20.22 7.66
CA VAL A 332 -1.95 20.39 9.13
C VAL A 332 -3.27 19.92 9.74
N LYS A 333 -4.39 20.13 9.04
CA LYS A 333 -5.70 19.56 9.39
C LYS A 333 -5.65 18.03 9.55
N THR A 334 -4.98 17.31 8.65
CA THR A 334 -4.87 15.85 8.74
C THR A 334 -4.15 15.44 10.03
N ALA A 335 -3.05 16.10 10.38
CA ALA A 335 -2.36 15.84 11.64
C ALA A 335 -3.21 16.19 12.87
N ALA A 336 -4.04 17.24 12.79
CA ALA A 336 -4.98 17.60 13.84
C ALA A 336 -6.12 16.56 14.02
N VAL A 337 -6.61 15.96 12.92
CA VAL A 337 -7.56 14.83 12.98
C VAL A 337 -6.95 13.63 13.69
N GLU A 338 -5.68 13.30 13.38
CA GLU A 338 -4.97 12.20 14.05
C GLU A 338 -4.80 12.47 15.55
N ALA A 339 -4.39 13.69 15.93
CA ALA A 339 -4.28 14.08 17.34
C ALA A 339 -5.63 14.02 18.08
N PHE A 340 -6.71 14.51 17.44
CA PHE A 340 -8.07 14.41 17.97
C PHE A 340 -8.47 12.95 18.20
N GLY A 341 -8.20 12.11 17.20
CA GLY A 341 -8.49 10.69 17.23
C GLY A 341 -7.77 9.98 18.37
N ASP A 342 -6.47 10.22 18.52
CA ASP A 342 -5.63 9.61 19.56
C ASP A 342 -6.03 10.03 20.98
N ILE A 343 -6.46 11.28 21.20
CA ILE A 343 -6.96 11.74 22.50
C ILE A 343 -8.15 10.89 22.96
N TYR A 344 -9.04 10.50 22.04
CA TYR A 344 -10.20 9.66 22.33
C TYR A 344 -10.01 8.17 22.02
N GLN A 345 -8.86 7.78 21.45
CA GLN A 345 -8.60 6.47 20.86
C GLN A 345 -9.64 6.04 19.82
N ILE A 346 -9.94 6.94 18.89
CA ILE A 346 -10.83 6.73 17.74
C ILE A 346 -10.06 7.09 16.46
N HIS A 347 -9.84 6.15 15.54
CA HIS A 347 -8.94 6.37 14.40
C HIS A 347 -9.67 6.45 13.06
N ARG A 348 -10.89 5.91 12.96
CA ARG A 348 -11.66 5.96 11.72
C ARG A 348 -12.32 7.32 11.48
N CYS A 349 -12.84 7.98 12.53
CA CYS A 349 -13.61 9.24 12.44
C CYS A 349 -14.58 9.25 11.23
N ILE A 350 -15.48 8.26 11.17
CA ILE A 350 -16.43 8.03 10.07
C ILE A 350 -17.88 8.06 10.53
N THR A 351 -18.79 8.44 9.64
CA THR A 351 -20.24 8.30 9.84
C THR A 351 -20.66 6.83 9.79
N PRO A 352 -21.88 6.47 10.24
CA PRO A 352 -22.39 5.10 10.13
C PRO A 352 -22.38 4.54 8.70
N GLU A 353 -22.49 5.41 7.69
CA GLU A 353 -22.42 5.06 6.26
C GLU A 353 -20.98 4.88 5.76
N GLY A 354 -19.97 5.12 6.61
CA GLY A 354 -18.55 4.95 6.28
C GLY A 354 -17.87 6.18 5.68
N ASN A 355 -18.55 7.34 5.65
CA ASN A 355 -17.95 8.57 5.13
C ASN A 355 -17.06 9.23 6.19
N PRO A 356 -15.90 9.84 5.84
CA PRO A 356 -15.11 10.62 6.78
C PRO A 356 -15.92 11.76 7.41
N TRP A 357 -15.69 12.05 8.69
CA TRP A 357 -16.35 13.15 9.40
C TRP A 357 -16.05 14.51 8.78
N GLY A 358 -17.08 15.33 8.65
CA GLY A 358 -16.98 16.77 8.49
C GLY A 358 -16.79 17.47 9.83
N ILE A 359 -16.59 18.78 9.80
CA ILE A 359 -16.38 19.57 11.02
C ILE A 359 -17.59 19.55 11.96
N ALA A 360 -18.81 19.44 11.42
CA ALA A 360 -20.03 19.37 12.22
C ALA A 360 -20.03 18.09 13.06
N GLU A 361 -19.67 16.95 12.47
CA GLU A 361 -19.58 15.66 13.17
C GLU A 361 -18.52 15.69 14.28
N PHE A 362 -17.35 16.30 14.02
CA PHE A 362 -16.33 16.49 15.06
C PHE A 362 -16.84 17.36 16.23
N ARG A 363 -17.53 18.46 15.94
CA ARG A 363 -18.09 19.36 16.97
C ARG A 363 -19.22 18.69 17.75
N ASP A 364 -20.12 17.98 17.08
CA ASP A 364 -21.20 17.23 17.71
C ASP A 364 -20.67 16.09 18.59
N PHE A 365 -19.63 15.40 18.12
CA PHE A 365 -18.95 14.38 18.91
C PHE A 365 -18.35 14.98 20.18
N TYR A 366 -17.61 16.10 20.06
CA TYR A 366 -17.03 16.76 21.24
C TYR A 366 -18.11 17.30 22.19
N ALA A 367 -19.21 17.85 21.67
CA ALA A 367 -20.32 18.33 22.50
C ALA A 367 -20.98 17.21 23.32
N LYS A 368 -20.99 15.97 22.79
CA LYS A 368 -21.52 14.79 23.49
C LYS A 368 -20.53 14.19 24.48
N MET A 369 -19.25 14.11 24.09
CA MET A 369 -18.24 13.37 24.86
C MET A 369 -17.49 14.25 25.87
N GLY A 370 -17.32 15.54 25.59
CA GLY A 370 -16.61 16.49 26.45
C GLY A 370 -15.24 15.97 26.90
N ASP A 371 -15.00 16.03 28.20
CA ASP A 371 -13.77 15.54 28.84
C ASP A 371 -13.80 14.04 29.19
N GLY A 372 -14.72 13.28 28.58
CA GLY A 372 -14.86 11.83 28.81
C GLY A 372 -13.57 11.07 28.51
N SER A 373 -13.28 10.04 29.31
CA SER A 373 -12.09 9.20 29.10
C SER A 373 -12.22 8.36 27.82
N PRO A 374 -11.11 7.91 27.21
CA PRO A 374 -11.17 7.01 26.05
C PRO A 374 -12.04 5.76 26.28
N GLU A 375 -12.03 5.20 27.49
CA GLU A 375 -12.85 4.04 27.86
C GLU A 375 -14.34 4.39 27.92
N GLU A 376 -14.69 5.54 28.51
CA GLU A 376 -16.07 6.02 28.54
C GLU A 376 -16.59 6.30 27.14
N VAL A 377 -15.80 7.02 26.33
CA VAL A 377 -16.16 7.38 24.95
C VAL A 377 -16.37 6.14 24.10
N ASN A 378 -15.44 5.17 24.12
CA ASN A 378 -15.60 3.95 23.33
C ASN A 378 -16.72 3.05 23.88
N TYR A 379 -16.98 3.05 25.19
CA TYR A 379 -18.15 2.35 25.74
C TYR A 379 -19.46 2.96 25.23
N LEU A 380 -19.58 4.28 25.22
CA LEU A 380 -20.76 4.98 24.69
C LEU A 380 -20.94 4.75 23.19
N ARG A 381 -19.84 4.73 22.41
CA ARG A 381 -19.88 4.38 20.98
C ARG A 381 -20.34 2.95 20.75
N LEU A 382 -19.93 2.01 21.61
CA LEU A 382 -20.41 0.64 21.54
C LEU A 382 -21.88 0.53 22.00
N LEU A 383 -22.33 1.41 22.91
CA LEU A 383 -23.70 1.47 23.41
C LEU A 383 -24.69 2.09 22.41
N ASP A 384 -24.21 2.92 21.48
CA ASP A 384 -25.02 3.55 20.45
C ASP A 384 -25.45 2.55 19.36
N ASP A 385 -26.75 2.30 19.28
CA ASP A 385 -27.38 1.38 18.33
C ASP A 385 -27.34 1.89 16.88
N LYS A 386 -27.01 3.17 16.67
CA LYS A 386 -26.94 3.80 15.34
C LYS A 386 -25.51 3.98 14.81
N ALA A 387 -24.50 3.63 15.60
CA ALA A 387 -23.11 3.90 15.26
C ALA A 387 -22.58 3.10 14.05
N GLY A 388 -23.19 1.96 13.74
CA GLY A 388 -22.79 1.09 12.63
C GLY A 388 -21.63 0.14 12.96
N PHE A 389 -21.49 -0.92 12.16
CA PHE A 389 -20.60 -2.04 12.48
C PHE A 389 -19.11 -1.64 12.56
N GLN A 390 -18.66 -0.73 11.69
CA GLN A 390 -17.27 -0.28 11.69
C GLN A 390 -16.89 0.51 12.96
N VAL A 391 -17.85 1.26 13.52
CA VAL A 391 -17.65 1.99 14.78
C VAL A 391 -17.66 1.02 15.96
N TRP A 392 -18.58 0.05 15.97
CA TRP A 392 -18.60 -0.99 17.01
C TRP A 392 -17.32 -1.84 17.02
N GLU A 393 -16.78 -2.18 15.84
CA GLU A 393 -15.52 -2.91 15.73
C GLU A 393 -14.36 -2.13 16.37
N GLU A 394 -14.24 -0.84 16.03
CA GLU A 394 -13.17 0.02 16.55
C GLU A 394 -13.29 0.22 18.06
N ALA A 395 -14.50 0.52 18.55
CA ALA A 395 -14.77 0.67 19.97
C ALA A 395 -14.50 -0.65 20.73
N GLY A 396 -14.97 -1.77 20.19
CA GLY A 396 -14.70 -3.11 20.73
C GLY A 396 -13.19 -3.38 20.80
N ARG A 397 -12.43 -3.04 19.76
CA ARG A 397 -10.96 -3.18 19.76
C ARG A 397 -10.31 -2.31 20.83
N ALA A 398 -10.67 -1.03 20.92
CA ALA A 398 -10.12 -0.11 21.92
C ALA A 398 -10.35 -0.63 23.34
N LEU A 399 -11.55 -1.13 23.62
CA LEU A 399 -11.95 -1.61 24.95
C LEU A 399 -11.39 -3.00 25.28
N LEU A 400 -11.48 -3.96 24.36
CA LEU A 400 -11.21 -5.37 24.62
C LEU A 400 -9.73 -5.74 24.49
N ASN A 401 -8.97 -5.06 23.63
CA ASN A 401 -7.59 -5.43 23.35
C ASN A 401 -6.65 -4.92 24.46
N PRO A 402 -5.90 -5.81 25.15
CA PRO A 402 -5.00 -5.41 26.23
C PRO A 402 -3.83 -4.52 25.77
N LEU A 403 -3.46 -4.54 24.48
CA LEU A 403 -2.40 -3.67 23.94
C LEU A 403 -2.85 -2.23 23.74
N THR A 404 -4.14 -1.97 23.57
CA THR A 404 -4.71 -0.62 23.43
C THR A 404 -5.22 -0.10 24.77
N ASN A 405 -5.80 -0.97 25.60
CA ASN A 405 -6.34 -0.64 26.92
C ASN A 405 -5.26 -0.73 28.02
N ARG A 406 -4.35 0.26 28.04
CA ARG A 406 -3.13 0.23 28.88
C ARG A 406 -3.30 0.81 30.28
N SER A 407 -4.39 1.52 30.57
CA SER A 407 -4.53 2.23 31.86
C SER A 407 -5.20 1.33 32.91
N SER A 408 -4.59 1.23 34.10
CA SER A 408 -5.19 0.49 35.22
C SER A 408 -6.52 1.11 35.67
N ALA A 409 -6.62 2.44 35.60
CA ALA A 409 -7.85 3.18 35.88
C ALA A 409 -8.99 2.82 34.90
N GLY A 410 -8.70 2.77 33.60
CA GLY A 410 -9.68 2.40 32.56
C GLY A 410 -10.14 0.95 32.67
N GLN A 411 -9.22 0.03 32.99
CA GLN A 411 -9.58 -1.36 33.26
C GLN A 411 -10.51 -1.51 34.47
N ASN A 412 -10.26 -0.74 35.54
CA ASN A 412 -11.14 -0.72 36.71
C ASN A 412 -12.51 -0.12 36.39
N TRP A 413 -12.54 1.00 35.66
CA TRP A 413 -13.79 1.63 35.21
C TRP A 413 -14.67 0.65 34.43
N LEU A 414 -14.08 -0.12 33.51
CA LEU A 414 -14.83 -1.13 32.73
C LEU A 414 -15.33 -2.31 33.58
N ARG A 415 -14.64 -2.67 34.66
CA ARG A 415 -15.10 -3.73 35.59
C ARG A 415 -16.25 -3.25 36.47
N GLU A 416 -16.26 -1.98 36.81
CA GLU A 416 -17.33 -1.36 37.61
C GLU A 416 -18.58 -1.09 36.78
N LYS A 417 -18.45 -0.91 35.46
CA LYS A 417 -19.57 -0.70 34.55
C LYS A 417 -20.37 -1.99 34.32
N LYS A 418 -21.53 -2.10 34.99
CA LYS A 418 -22.40 -3.29 34.98
C LYS A 418 -23.73 -3.15 34.21
N SER A 419 -24.02 -1.98 33.63
CA SER A 419 -25.35 -1.73 33.04
C SER A 419 -25.27 -1.01 31.69
N PRO A 420 -25.20 -1.77 30.57
CA PRO A 420 -24.84 -3.19 30.49
C PRO A 420 -23.36 -3.43 30.77
N ALA A 421 -23.00 -4.66 31.16
CA ALA A 421 -21.59 -5.06 31.21
C ALA A 421 -20.97 -5.06 29.80
N LEU A 422 -19.65 -4.85 29.69
CA LEU A 422 -18.97 -4.82 28.38
C LEU A 422 -19.19 -6.12 27.59
N SER A 423 -19.15 -7.28 28.24
CA SER A 423 -19.37 -8.58 27.61
C SER A 423 -20.79 -8.75 27.07
N GLU A 424 -21.80 -8.28 27.83
CA GLU A 424 -23.20 -8.26 27.38
C GLU A 424 -23.38 -7.35 26.17
N LEU A 425 -22.75 -6.18 26.19
CA LEU A 425 -22.84 -5.21 25.11
C LEU A 425 -22.20 -5.75 23.82
N VAL A 426 -21.02 -6.37 23.93
CA VAL A 426 -20.35 -7.02 22.78
C VAL A 426 -21.19 -8.20 22.26
N ALA A 427 -21.75 -9.02 23.15
CA ALA A 427 -22.66 -10.10 22.77
C ALA A 427 -23.88 -9.59 21.98
N ARG A 428 -24.47 -8.48 22.44
CA ARG A 428 -25.57 -7.79 21.75
C ARG A 428 -25.17 -7.33 20.35
N ARG A 429 -24.00 -6.72 20.17
CA ARG A 429 -23.53 -6.30 18.83
C ARG A 429 -23.28 -7.47 17.90
N VAL A 430 -22.71 -8.56 18.38
CA VAL A 430 -22.56 -9.78 17.57
C VAL A 430 -23.92 -10.36 17.19
N GLU A 431 -24.90 -10.32 18.09
CA GLU A 431 -26.28 -10.72 17.80
C GLU A 431 -26.92 -9.86 16.71
N GLU A 432 -26.82 -8.54 16.80
CA GLU A 432 -27.37 -7.63 15.78
C GLU A 432 -26.74 -7.85 14.40
N LEU A 433 -25.44 -8.16 14.35
CA LEU A 433 -24.72 -8.49 13.12
C LEU A 433 -25.04 -9.90 12.58
N THR A 434 -25.76 -10.73 13.36
CA THR A 434 -26.15 -12.11 13.00
C THR A 434 -27.67 -12.31 12.91
N VAL A 435 -28.48 -11.25 13.09
CA VAL A 435 -29.95 -11.27 13.03
C VAL A 435 -30.47 -10.14 12.13
N LYS A 436 -30.33 -10.27 10.80
CA LYS A 436 -31.14 -9.51 9.81
C LYS A 436 -31.43 -10.36 8.56
N PRO A 437 -32.56 -11.09 8.53
CA PRO A 437 -32.88 -12.02 7.43
C PRO A 437 -33.62 -11.39 6.23
N GLU A 438 -34.13 -10.16 6.32
CA GLU A 438 -35.14 -9.66 5.36
C GLU A 438 -34.58 -8.98 4.12
N ALA A 439 -33.26 -8.80 4.02
CA ALA A 439 -32.59 -8.52 2.76
C ALA A 439 -31.46 -9.55 2.66
N GLY A 440 -31.44 -10.38 1.63
CA GLY A 440 -30.38 -11.36 1.35
C GLY A 440 -29.01 -10.75 1.06
N SER A 441 -28.58 -9.78 1.87
CA SER A 441 -27.37 -8.98 1.75
C SER A 441 -26.83 -8.65 3.14
N HIS A 442 -26.53 -9.64 3.97
CA HIS A 442 -25.50 -9.39 4.99
C HIS A 442 -24.23 -9.04 4.24
N THR A 443 -23.65 -7.87 4.54
CA THR A 443 -22.37 -7.55 3.91
C THR A 443 -21.30 -8.43 4.56
N ARG A 444 -20.40 -9.00 3.76
CA ARG A 444 -19.22 -9.74 4.22
C ARG A 444 -18.50 -9.04 5.39
N PHE A 445 -18.48 -7.71 5.38
CA PHE A 445 -17.84 -6.86 6.39
C PHE A 445 -18.52 -6.91 7.78
N GLU A 446 -19.85 -7.06 7.83
CA GLU A 446 -20.59 -7.20 9.10
C GLU A 446 -20.24 -8.52 9.79
N LEU A 447 -20.21 -9.63 9.03
CA LEU A 447 -19.87 -10.94 9.59
C LEU A 447 -18.39 -11.03 9.99
N GLN A 448 -17.49 -10.39 9.22
CA GLN A 448 -16.09 -10.23 9.65
C GLN A 448 -15.99 -9.48 10.98
N THR A 449 -16.78 -8.42 11.14
CA THR A 449 -16.85 -7.65 12.39
C THR A 449 -17.37 -8.49 13.54
N ALA A 450 -18.43 -9.25 13.34
CA ALA A 450 -18.99 -10.16 14.34
C ALA A 450 -17.95 -11.19 14.83
N LEU A 451 -17.21 -11.81 13.91
CA LEU A 451 -16.14 -12.76 14.24
C LEU A 451 -14.98 -12.11 15.01
N ARG A 452 -14.58 -10.88 14.63
CA ARG A 452 -13.54 -10.11 15.34
C ARG A 452 -13.97 -9.77 16.76
N LEU A 453 -15.19 -9.23 16.93
CA LEU A 453 -15.73 -8.92 18.25
C LEU A 453 -15.83 -10.15 19.14
N ALA A 454 -16.33 -11.27 18.63
CA ALA A 454 -16.41 -12.53 19.36
C ALA A 454 -15.03 -13.06 19.78
N SER A 455 -14.02 -12.94 18.90
CA SER A 455 -12.64 -13.37 19.19
C SER A 455 -11.97 -12.48 20.24
N MET A 456 -12.14 -11.16 20.17
CA MET A 456 -11.64 -10.23 21.18
C MET A 456 -12.34 -10.44 22.54
N LEU A 457 -13.63 -10.78 22.54
CA LEU A 457 -14.33 -11.17 23.75
C LEU A 457 -13.76 -12.47 24.33
N ALA A 458 -13.42 -13.46 23.50
CA ALA A 458 -12.84 -14.72 23.95
C ALA A 458 -11.47 -14.56 24.64
N GLN A 459 -10.68 -13.57 24.23
CA GLN A 459 -9.42 -13.22 24.89
C GLN A 459 -9.67 -12.62 26.28
N ARG A 460 -10.62 -11.68 26.38
CA ARG A 460 -10.86 -10.91 27.61
C ARG A 460 -11.74 -11.62 28.64
N ASP A 461 -12.84 -12.20 28.19
CA ASP A 461 -13.85 -12.90 29.00
C ASP A 461 -14.24 -14.23 28.31
N PRO A 462 -13.42 -15.28 28.49
CA PRO A 462 -13.64 -16.56 27.83
C PRO A 462 -14.99 -17.20 28.18
N GLN A 463 -15.52 -16.95 29.38
CA GLN A 463 -16.79 -17.54 29.80
C GLN A 463 -17.96 -16.89 29.07
N ALA A 464 -17.99 -15.55 28.99
CA ALA A 464 -19.03 -14.84 28.25
C ALA A 464 -18.93 -15.05 26.73
N ALA A 465 -17.74 -15.34 26.20
CA ALA A 465 -17.53 -15.51 24.77
C ALA A 465 -18.13 -16.80 24.20
N VAL A 466 -18.21 -17.89 24.96
CA VAL A 466 -18.70 -19.20 24.47
C VAL A 466 -20.06 -19.13 23.76
N PRO A 467 -21.13 -18.57 24.37
CA PRO A 467 -22.42 -18.47 23.69
C PRO A 467 -22.38 -17.57 22.44
N VAL A 468 -21.56 -16.50 22.47
CA VAL A 468 -21.39 -15.57 21.35
C VAL A 468 -20.69 -16.26 20.17
N LEU A 469 -19.61 -16.99 20.44
CA LEU A 469 -18.87 -17.76 19.45
C LEU A 469 -19.77 -18.82 18.81
N ARG A 470 -20.52 -19.60 19.59
CA ARG A 470 -21.50 -20.59 19.07
C ARG A 470 -22.46 -19.95 18.08
N LYS A 471 -23.04 -18.81 18.46
CA LYS A 471 -24.04 -18.11 17.65
C LYS A 471 -23.47 -17.66 16.31
N VAL A 472 -22.33 -16.95 16.33
CA VAL A 472 -21.74 -16.43 15.09
C VAL A 472 -21.22 -17.56 14.19
N THR A 473 -20.55 -18.58 14.73
CA THR A 473 -20.04 -19.67 13.90
C THR A 473 -21.17 -20.55 13.37
N GLY A 474 -22.21 -20.79 14.16
CA GLY A 474 -23.39 -21.56 13.73
C GLY A 474 -24.21 -20.81 12.68
N PHE A 475 -24.23 -19.47 12.72
CA PHE A 475 -24.80 -18.66 11.64
C PHE A 475 -23.98 -18.78 10.36
N VAL A 476 -22.66 -18.55 10.45
CA VAL A 476 -21.75 -18.63 9.29
C VAL A 476 -21.79 -20.01 8.63
N GLY A 477 -21.84 -21.08 9.42
CA GLY A 477 -21.92 -22.44 8.90
C GLY A 477 -23.19 -22.77 8.10
N ARG A 478 -24.21 -21.90 8.10
CA ARG A 478 -25.46 -22.07 7.34
C ARG A 478 -25.55 -21.19 6.10
N ILE A 479 -24.53 -20.38 5.81
CA ILE A 479 -24.52 -19.51 4.64
C ILE A 479 -24.08 -20.33 3.42
N GLU A 480 -24.89 -20.35 2.37
CA GLU A 480 -24.65 -21.16 1.16
C GLU A 480 -23.60 -20.53 0.21
N GLU A 481 -23.44 -19.21 0.22
CA GLU A 481 -22.42 -18.49 -0.56
C GLU A 481 -21.64 -17.51 0.33
N ILE A 482 -20.33 -17.69 0.42
CA ILE A 482 -19.43 -16.82 1.19
C ILE A 482 -18.39 -16.28 0.22
N ASP A 483 -18.43 -14.99 -0.08
CA ASP A 483 -17.39 -14.29 -0.83
C ASP A 483 -16.11 -14.12 0.02
N THR A 484 -14.94 -14.42 -0.52
CA THR A 484 -13.78 -14.91 0.25
C THR A 484 -12.54 -14.00 0.23
N GLY A 485 -11.74 -14.17 1.28
CA GLY A 485 -10.49 -13.48 1.62
C GLY A 485 -10.32 -13.57 3.13
N ASP A 486 -10.21 -12.45 3.85
CA ASP A 486 -10.00 -12.43 5.32
C ASP A 486 -11.07 -13.12 6.18
N PHE A 487 -12.30 -13.28 5.65
CA PHE A 487 -13.42 -13.83 6.40
C PHE A 487 -13.17 -15.27 6.89
N VAL A 488 -12.57 -16.10 6.04
CA VAL A 488 -12.43 -17.55 6.31
C VAL A 488 -11.36 -17.82 7.37
N GLY A 489 -10.33 -16.97 7.44
CA GLY A 489 -9.34 -17.01 8.51
C GLY A 489 -9.95 -16.64 9.86
N LEU A 490 -10.82 -15.62 9.91
CA LEU A 490 -11.53 -15.23 11.13
C LEU A 490 -12.49 -16.33 11.61
N TYR A 491 -13.15 -17.03 10.69
CA TYR A 491 -14.00 -18.17 11.03
C TYR A 491 -13.19 -19.33 11.62
N GLY A 492 -12.06 -19.70 10.99
CA GLY A 492 -11.14 -20.70 11.53
C GLY A 492 -10.64 -20.35 12.94
N ALA A 493 -10.31 -19.08 13.19
CA ALA A 493 -9.93 -18.59 14.51
C ALA A 493 -11.06 -18.73 15.55
N ALA A 494 -12.30 -18.40 15.19
CA ALA A 494 -13.45 -18.56 16.07
C ALA A 494 -13.72 -20.04 16.44
N ILE A 495 -13.55 -20.96 15.48
CA ILE A 495 -13.62 -22.41 15.73
C ILE A 495 -12.49 -22.85 16.66
N ALA A 496 -11.28 -22.33 16.50
CA ALA A 496 -10.18 -22.62 17.42
C ALA A 496 -10.48 -22.17 18.86
N TRP A 497 -11.09 -20.99 19.04
CA TRP A 497 -11.55 -20.52 20.34
C TRP A 497 -12.63 -21.43 20.94
N ARG A 498 -13.61 -21.88 20.15
CA ARG A 498 -14.61 -22.85 20.60
C ARG A 498 -13.98 -24.16 21.09
N LEU A 499 -13.09 -24.76 20.31
CA LEU A 499 -12.37 -25.97 20.73
C LEU A 499 -11.55 -25.74 22.01
N ARG A 500 -10.96 -24.55 22.18
CA ARG A 500 -10.21 -24.22 23.41
C ARG A 500 -11.12 -24.13 24.64
N LEU A 501 -12.32 -23.55 24.52
CA LEU A 501 -13.14 -23.13 25.66
C LEU A 501 -14.26 -24.11 26.02
N GLU A 502 -14.82 -24.84 25.06
CA GLU A 502 -16.01 -25.67 25.28
C GLU A 502 -15.70 -27.08 25.80
N GLY A 503 -14.48 -27.55 25.51
CA GLY A 503 -13.98 -28.86 25.93
C GLY A 503 -14.59 -30.06 25.19
N PRO A 504 -14.13 -31.29 25.54
CA PRO A 504 -14.33 -32.49 24.72
C PRO A 504 -15.79 -32.86 24.45
N LYS A 505 -16.72 -32.53 25.35
CA LYS A 505 -18.15 -32.84 25.19
C LYS A 505 -18.79 -32.11 24.01
N LYS A 506 -18.24 -30.96 23.62
CA LYS A 506 -18.77 -30.08 22.57
C LYS A 506 -17.91 -30.04 21.31
N ASP A 507 -16.66 -30.47 21.39
CA ASP A 507 -15.74 -30.56 20.25
C ASP A 507 -16.37 -31.30 19.04
N ARG A 508 -17.13 -32.37 19.28
CA ARG A 508 -17.77 -33.13 18.19
C ARG A 508 -18.80 -32.32 17.43
N GLU A 509 -19.58 -31.50 18.14
CA GLU A 509 -20.59 -30.61 17.54
C GLU A 509 -19.89 -29.48 16.77
N THR A 510 -18.92 -28.83 17.40
CA THR A 510 -18.11 -27.77 16.79
C THR A 510 -17.39 -28.24 15.53
N MET A 511 -16.83 -29.45 15.52
CA MET A 511 -16.19 -30.02 14.35
C MET A 511 -17.17 -30.42 13.24
N ALA A 512 -18.39 -30.86 13.60
CA ALA A 512 -19.42 -31.15 12.60
C ALA A 512 -19.87 -29.88 11.88
N GLU A 513 -20.06 -28.77 12.61
CA GLU A 513 -20.36 -27.45 12.03
C GLU A 513 -19.21 -26.96 11.12
N PHE A 514 -17.97 -27.10 11.59
CA PHE A 514 -16.79 -26.70 10.83
C PHE A 514 -16.64 -27.50 9.52
N GLU A 515 -16.84 -28.81 9.56
CA GLU A 515 -16.81 -29.66 8.37
C GLU A 515 -17.91 -29.31 7.37
N HIS A 516 -19.12 -29.01 7.86
CA HIS A 516 -20.23 -28.57 7.00
C HIS A 516 -19.90 -27.24 6.30
N ALA A 517 -19.38 -26.27 7.05
CA ALA A 517 -18.97 -24.99 6.49
C ALA A 517 -17.85 -25.13 5.44
N ILE A 518 -16.82 -25.94 5.69
CA ILE A 518 -15.76 -26.21 4.70
C ILE A 518 -16.32 -26.86 3.43
N ALA A 519 -17.28 -27.79 3.57
CA ALA A 519 -17.87 -28.47 2.42
C ALA A 519 -18.71 -27.54 1.53
N ALA A 520 -19.30 -26.50 2.09
CA ALA A 520 -20.09 -25.50 1.36
C ALA A 520 -19.21 -24.47 0.63
N LEU A 521 -17.94 -24.35 1.01
CA LEU A 521 -17.06 -23.30 0.53
C LEU A 521 -16.21 -23.74 -0.66
N ASN A 522 -15.83 -22.77 -1.50
CA ASN A 522 -14.96 -22.98 -2.65
C ASN A 522 -13.47 -22.72 -2.30
N PRO A 523 -12.58 -23.72 -2.41
CA PRO A 523 -11.17 -23.53 -2.14
C PRO A 523 -10.42 -22.54 -3.02
N SER A 524 -10.83 -22.42 -4.28
CA SER A 524 -10.20 -21.52 -5.25
C SER A 524 -10.41 -20.04 -4.92
N GLU A 525 -11.42 -19.76 -4.12
CA GLU A 525 -11.86 -18.43 -3.72
C GLU A 525 -11.04 -17.92 -2.51
N TYR A 526 -10.43 -18.79 -1.68
CA TYR A 526 -9.71 -18.36 -0.48
C TYR A 526 -8.39 -17.61 -0.70
N GLY A 527 -7.80 -17.71 -1.90
CA GLY A 527 -6.44 -17.24 -2.15
C GLY A 527 -5.44 -17.83 -1.14
N GLY A 528 -4.54 -17.01 -0.61
CA GLY A 528 -3.53 -17.42 0.40
C GLY A 528 -4.06 -17.72 1.81
N ASN A 529 -5.36 -17.57 2.09
CA ASN A 529 -5.92 -17.67 3.45
C ASN A 529 -6.45 -19.07 3.82
N LEU A 530 -6.27 -20.10 2.98
CA LEU A 530 -6.75 -21.45 3.27
C LEU A 530 -6.09 -22.06 4.51
N GLU A 531 -4.79 -21.82 4.71
CA GLU A 531 -4.07 -22.27 5.91
C GLU A 531 -4.68 -21.69 7.19
N ASN A 532 -5.20 -20.46 7.10
CA ASN A 532 -5.79 -19.73 8.21
C ASN A 532 -7.10 -20.35 8.67
N MET A 533 -7.93 -20.73 7.71
CA MET A 533 -9.19 -21.41 7.98
C MET A 533 -8.96 -22.78 8.64
N LEU A 534 -7.96 -23.53 8.16
CA LEU A 534 -7.67 -24.90 8.61
C LEU A 534 -6.79 -24.98 9.85
N PHE A 535 -6.37 -23.84 10.41
CA PHE A 535 -5.57 -23.75 11.63
C PHE A 535 -6.04 -24.66 12.77
N PRO A 536 -7.35 -24.78 13.08
CA PRO A 536 -7.83 -25.70 14.13
C PRO A 536 -7.34 -27.15 13.96
N LEU A 537 -7.24 -27.63 12.71
CA LEU A 537 -6.82 -29.00 12.41
C LEU A 537 -5.36 -29.26 12.76
N GLY A 538 -4.51 -28.24 12.63
CA GLY A 538 -3.10 -28.30 13.02
C GLY A 538 -2.89 -28.11 14.52
N ARG A 539 -3.52 -27.09 15.10
CA ARG A 539 -3.33 -26.71 16.52
C ARG A 539 -3.85 -27.76 17.50
N PHE A 540 -4.94 -28.43 17.15
CA PHE A 540 -5.60 -29.44 17.98
C PHE A 540 -5.48 -30.86 17.40
N SER A 541 -4.43 -31.11 16.61
CA SER A 541 -4.22 -32.36 15.87
C SER A 541 -4.22 -33.66 16.68
N GLY A 542 -4.04 -33.57 18.01
CA GLY A 542 -4.14 -34.71 18.93
C GLY A 542 -5.56 -35.05 19.39
N ARG A 543 -6.59 -34.30 18.96
CA ARG A 543 -7.98 -34.54 19.38
C ARG A 543 -8.67 -35.59 18.51
N PRO A 544 -9.42 -36.55 19.10
CA PRO A 544 -10.12 -37.61 18.35
C PRO A 544 -11.10 -37.11 17.29
N GLU A 545 -11.66 -35.92 17.46
CA GLU A 545 -12.60 -35.29 16.54
C GLU A 545 -11.88 -34.82 15.27
N ILE A 546 -10.63 -34.36 15.37
CA ILE A 546 -9.83 -33.97 14.22
C ILE A 546 -9.51 -35.19 13.36
N ASP A 547 -9.24 -36.35 13.95
CA ASP A 547 -8.97 -37.60 13.23
C ASP A 547 -10.12 -38.02 12.29
N LYS A 548 -11.35 -37.53 12.52
CA LYS A 548 -12.53 -37.83 11.70
C LYS A 548 -12.68 -36.92 10.46
N THR A 549 -11.86 -35.87 10.35
CA THR A 549 -11.93 -34.88 9.26
C THR A 549 -11.31 -35.35 7.93
N ARG A 550 -10.91 -36.62 7.80
CA ARG A 550 -10.24 -37.18 6.61
C ARG A 550 -10.99 -36.91 5.30
N ARG A 551 -12.31 -36.83 5.33
CA ARG A 551 -13.15 -36.53 4.15
C ARG A 551 -12.87 -35.15 3.55
N LEU A 552 -12.45 -34.17 4.36
CA LEU A 552 -12.14 -32.82 3.88
C LEU A 552 -10.99 -32.84 2.87
N PHE A 553 -9.91 -33.57 3.19
CA PHE A 553 -8.71 -33.65 2.36
C PHE A 553 -8.84 -34.54 1.12
N LYS A 554 -9.89 -35.37 1.07
CA LYS A 554 -10.23 -36.23 -0.08
C LYS A 554 -11.29 -35.64 -1.00
N GLY A 555 -12.10 -34.72 -0.49
CA GLY A 555 -13.17 -34.06 -1.22
C GLY A 555 -12.86 -32.59 -1.46
N PRO A 556 -13.46 -31.67 -0.69
CA PRO A 556 -13.43 -30.24 -0.98
C PRO A 556 -12.02 -29.65 -1.00
N LEU A 557 -11.05 -30.16 -0.25
CA LEU A 557 -9.68 -29.61 -0.20
C LEU A 557 -8.71 -30.28 -1.18
N SER A 558 -9.21 -31.08 -2.14
CA SER A 558 -8.34 -31.84 -3.04
C SER A 558 -7.73 -31.01 -4.16
N PHE A 559 -8.53 -30.13 -4.76
CA PHE A 559 -8.17 -29.33 -5.93
C PHE A 559 -8.84 -27.97 -5.88
N ASP A 560 -8.21 -26.96 -6.47
CA ASP A 560 -8.91 -25.72 -6.84
C ASP A 560 -9.67 -25.88 -8.19
N ARG A 561 -10.51 -24.91 -8.56
CA ARG A 561 -11.24 -24.92 -9.86
C ARG A 561 -10.31 -24.88 -11.08
N ALA A 562 -9.06 -24.47 -10.91
CA ALA A 562 -8.04 -24.51 -11.95
C ALA A 562 -7.32 -25.88 -12.01
N GLY A 563 -7.73 -26.84 -11.19
CA GLY A 563 -7.15 -28.19 -11.13
C GLY A 563 -5.82 -28.26 -10.36
N ARG A 564 -5.42 -27.21 -9.64
CA ARG A 564 -4.20 -27.21 -8.83
C ARG A 564 -4.43 -27.95 -7.52
N TYR A 565 -3.47 -28.79 -7.15
CA TYR A 565 -3.45 -29.46 -5.85
C TYR A 565 -3.21 -28.44 -4.73
N LEU A 566 -4.17 -28.31 -3.82
CA LEU A 566 -4.09 -27.38 -2.69
C LEU A 566 -3.18 -27.89 -1.57
N HIS A 567 -2.90 -29.19 -1.53
CA HIS A 567 -2.09 -29.78 -0.47
C HIS A 567 -0.66 -29.24 -0.44
N SER A 568 -0.10 -28.84 -1.58
CA SER A 568 1.26 -28.26 -1.65
C SER A 568 1.39 -26.98 -0.83
N ASP A 569 0.35 -26.13 -0.83
CA ASP A 569 0.29 -24.91 -0.03
C ASP A 569 0.13 -25.19 1.47
N LEU A 570 -0.53 -26.28 1.83
CA LEU A 570 -0.79 -26.65 3.23
C LEU A 570 0.38 -27.40 3.90
N VAL A 571 1.29 -27.98 3.13
CA VAL A 571 2.46 -28.74 3.66
C VAL A 571 3.34 -27.87 4.57
N ARG A 572 3.44 -26.57 4.31
CA ARG A 572 4.23 -25.62 5.11
C ARG A 572 3.45 -24.96 6.24
N SER A 573 2.22 -25.40 6.49
CA SER A 573 1.36 -24.88 7.55
C SER A 573 1.28 -25.86 8.73
N PRO A 574 0.80 -25.43 9.92
CA PRO A 574 0.56 -26.33 11.05
C PRO A 574 -0.39 -27.50 10.75
N VAL A 575 -1.16 -27.45 9.66
CA VAL A 575 -2.06 -28.54 9.23
C VAL A 575 -1.29 -29.84 8.96
N ILE A 576 0.01 -29.79 8.64
CA ILE A 576 0.86 -30.99 8.54
C ILE A 576 0.89 -31.84 9.82
N ASN A 577 0.64 -31.21 10.98
CA ASN A 577 0.55 -31.92 12.24
C ASN A 577 -0.77 -32.68 12.40
N SER A 578 -1.76 -32.48 11.53
CA SER A 578 -3.00 -33.27 11.46
C SER A 578 -2.76 -34.65 10.84
N LYS A 579 -3.13 -35.70 11.55
CA LYS A 579 -3.00 -37.09 11.06
C LYS A 579 -3.79 -37.34 9.77
N PRO A 580 -5.07 -36.94 9.64
CA PRO A 580 -5.81 -37.09 8.38
C PRO A 580 -5.14 -36.47 7.16
N PHE A 581 -4.49 -35.31 7.32
CA PHE A 581 -3.78 -34.66 6.22
C PHE A 581 -2.51 -35.43 5.84
N ARG A 582 -1.72 -35.89 6.83
CA ARG A 582 -0.53 -36.74 6.55
C ARG A 582 -0.89 -38.03 5.84
N GLU A 583 -1.97 -38.69 6.25
CA GLU A 583 -2.44 -39.91 5.59
C GLU A 583 -2.82 -39.65 4.13
N GLU A 584 -3.38 -38.48 3.84
CA GLU A 584 -3.68 -38.07 2.47
C GLU A 584 -2.42 -37.74 1.67
N LEU A 585 -1.43 -37.05 2.26
CA LEU A 585 -0.12 -36.84 1.63
C LEU A 585 0.57 -38.17 1.31
N LEU A 586 0.55 -39.14 2.24
CA LEU A 586 1.07 -40.49 2.02
C LEU A 586 0.34 -41.21 0.88
N ARG A 587 -0.98 -41.01 0.74
CA ARG A 587 -1.74 -41.53 -0.40
C ARG A 587 -1.30 -40.87 -1.71
N LEU A 588 -1.18 -39.54 -1.74
CA LEU A 588 -0.80 -38.78 -2.93
C LEU A 588 0.63 -39.06 -3.39
N LEU A 589 1.56 -39.35 -2.48
CA LEU A 589 2.91 -39.80 -2.81
C LEU A 589 2.93 -41.13 -3.59
N ASN A 590 1.84 -41.91 -3.58
CA ASN A 590 1.69 -43.13 -4.39
C ASN A 590 1.01 -42.88 -5.75
N VAL A 591 0.49 -41.68 -6.00
CA VAL A 591 -0.22 -41.36 -7.24
C VAL A 591 0.79 -40.98 -8.32
N LYS A 592 1.02 -41.89 -9.27
CA LYS A 592 1.99 -41.73 -10.37
C LYS A 592 1.40 -41.14 -11.65
N SER A 593 0.12 -40.75 -11.65
CA SER A 593 -0.50 -40.13 -12.81
C SER A 593 0.24 -38.85 -13.19
N GLN A 594 0.46 -38.67 -14.48
CA GLN A 594 1.10 -37.48 -15.01
C GLN A 594 0.18 -36.26 -14.80
N LEU A 595 0.75 -35.21 -14.24
CA LEU A 595 0.16 -33.88 -14.16
C LEU A 595 0.46 -33.11 -15.44
N GLU A 596 1.75 -32.92 -15.72
CA GLU A 596 2.23 -32.07 -16.83
C GLU A 596 3.62 -32.55 -17.33
N GLU A 597 4.23 -31.77 -18.21
CA GLU A 597 5.60 -31.94 -18.69
C GLU A 597 6.48 -30.79 -18.22
N ILE A 598 7.72 -31.12 -17.84
CA ILE A 598 8.78 -30.15 -17.53
C ILE A 598 9.65 -30.03 -18.78
N ARG A 599 9.83 -28.81 -19.29
CA ARG A 599 10.74 -28.52 -20.39
C ARG A 599 11.95 -27.78 -19.87
N ILE A 600 13.14 -28.32 -20.12
CA ILE A 600 14.39 -27.64 -19.79
C ILE A 600 14.68 -26.62 -20.88
N ASP A 601 15.02 -25.40 -20.48
CA ASP A 601 15.30 -24.34 -21.43
C ASP A 601 16.55 -24.67 -22.25
N SER A 602 16.47 -24.47 -23.56
CA SER A 602 17.57 -24.71 -24.50
C SER A 602 18.65 -23.62 -24.39
N ASP A 603 18.24 -22.39 -24.07
CA ASP A 603 19.11 -21.21 -24.03
C ASP A 603 19.65 -20.92 -22.61
N SER A 604 19.09 -21.59 -21.60
CA SER A 604 19.49 -21.46 -20.19
C SER A 604 19.33 -22.81 -19.47
N PRO A 605 20.30 -23.74 -19.59
CA PRO A 605 20.20 -25.10 -19.08
C PRO A 605 20.07 -25.22 -17.55
N GLU A 606 20.30 -24.13 -16.82
CA GLU A 606 20.00 -23.96 -15.40
C GLU A 606 18.53 -23.62 -15.11
N SER A 607 17.68 -23.53 -16.12
CA SER A 607 16.27 -23.14 -15.99
C SER A 607 15.33 -24.17 -16.63
N PHE A 608 14.12 -24.29 -16.07
CA PHE A 608 13.06 -25.12 -16.62
C PHE A 608 11.71 -24.43 -16.56
N ALA A 609 10.82 -24.81 -17.48
CA ALA A 609 9.47 -24.29 -17.59
C ALA A 609 8.43 -25.39 -17.38
N ILE A 610 7.39 -25.04 -16.63
CA ILE A 610 6.15 -25.82 -16.46
C ILE A 610 4.99 -24.86 -16.74
N ARG A 611 4.45 -24.88 -17.97
CA ARG A 611 3.33 -24.08 -18.47
C ARG A 611 3.40 -22.55 -18.20
N ARG A 612 3.07 -22.10 -16.97
CA ARG A 612 3.06 -20.68 -16.52
C ARG A 612 4.11 -20.37 -15.44
N TRP A 613 4.99 -21.32 -15.13
CA TRP A 613 5.99 -21.19 -14.07
C TRP A 613 7.38 -21.51 -14.59
N HIS A 614 8.37 -20.79 -14.08
CA HIS A 614 9.79 -21.00 -14.34
C HIS A 614 10.50 -21.33 -13.03
N GLY A 615 11.39 -22.31 -13.07
CA GLY A 615 12.22 -22.72 -11.94
C GLY A 615 13.70 -22.79 -12.33
N GLN A 616 14.57 -22.75 -11.33
CA GLN A 616 16.02 -22.93 -11.52
C GLN A 616 16.48 -24.30 -11.00
N ILE A 617 17.43 -24.89 -11.73
CA ILE A 617 18.19 -26.09 -11.35
C ILE A 617 19.33 -25.64 -10.46
N ARG A 618 19.49 -26.26 -9.29
CA ARG A 618 20.55 -25.88 -8.36
C ARG A 618 21.92 -26.29 -8.90
N ALA A 619 22.90 -25.39 -8.82
CA ALA A 619 24.29 -25.69 -9.16
C ALA A 619 24.84 -26.84 -8.29
N GLY A 620 25.48 -27.82 -8.92
CA GLY A 620 26.08 -28.99 -8.25
C GLY A 620 25.19 -30.24 -8.15
N ASP A 621 24.06 -30.28 -8.86
CA ASP A 621 23.19 -31.45 -8.89
C ASP A 621 23.82 -32.63 -9.67
N LEU A 622 23.57 -33.87 -9.22
CA LEU A 622 24.17 -35.08 -9.81
C LEU A 622 23.39 -35.63 -11.02
N ASP A 623 22.16 -35.14 -11.25
CA ASP A 623 21.23 -35.59 -12.30
C ASP A 623 20.71 -34.38 -13.12
N VAL A 624 21.65 -33.61 -13.67
CA VAL A 624 21.36 -32.42 -14.49
C VAL A 624 20.74 -32.85 -15.82
N PRO A 625 19.54 -32.37 -16.16
CA PRO A 625 18.91 -32.70 -17.43
C PRO A 625 19.60 -32.00 -18.61
N LYS A 626 19.44 -32.56 -19.82
CA LYS A 626 20.00 -31.93 -21.03
C LYS A 626 19.15 -30.72 -21.45
N PRO A 627 19.76 -29.67 -22.05
CA PRO A 627 18.99 -28.58 -22.65
C PRO A 627 17.95 -29.11 -23.64
N GLY A 628 16.72 -28.61 -23.57
CA GLY A 628 15.60 -29.06 -24.41
C GLY A 628 14.99 -30.42 -24.04
N GLU A 629 15.47 -31.09 -22.99
CA GLU A 629 14.89 -32.36 -22.52
C GLU A 629 13.48 -32.13 -21.94
N VAL A 630 12.58 -33.08 -22.21
CA VAL A 630 11.22 -33.10 -21.65
C VAL A 630 11.12 -34.22 -20.62
N ARG A 631 10.75 -33.87 -19.39
CA ARG A 631 10.57 -34.84 -18.28
C ARG A 631 9.12 -34.84 -17.80
N SER A 632 8.62 -35.99 -17.37
CA SER A 632 7.26 -36.13 -16.83
C SER A 632 7.16 -35.50 -15.43
N TYR A 633 6.12 -34.70 -15.18
CA TYR A 633 5.75 -34.18 -13.86
C TYR A 633 4.50 -34.89 -13.36
N ARG A 634 4.59 -35.58 -12.21
CA ARG A 634 3.50 -36.41 -11.66
C ARG A 634 2.93 -35.81 -10.38
N VAL A 635 1.76 -36.29 -9.96
CA VAL A 635 1.14 -35.88 -8.68
C VAL A 635 2.09 -36.09 -7.49
N CYS A 636 2.71 -37.28 -7.39
CA CYS A 636 3.68 -37.56 -6.34
C CYS A 636 4.91 -36.64 -6.35
N ASP A 637 5.32 -36.15 -7.53
CA ASP A 637 6.47 -35.24 -7.66
C ASP A 637 6.13 -33.84 -7.09
N SER A 638 4.90 -33.36 -7.30
CA SER A 638 4.42 -32.09 -6.75
C SER A 638 4.42 -32.07 -5.22
N ILE A 639 3.90 -33.15 -4.62
CA ILE A 639 3.84 -33.31 -3.16
C ILE A 639 5.24 -33.48 -2.57
N ALA A 640 6.10 -34.30 -3.19
CA ALA A 640 7.47 -34.50 -2.75
C ALA A 640 8.29 -33.20 -2.78
N SER A 641 8.15 -32.40 -3.85
CA SER A 641 8.80 -31.09 -3.93
C SER A 641 8.36 -30.13 -2.84
N SER A 642 7.09 -30.18 -2.43
CA SER A 642 6.55 -29.33 -1.36
C SER A 642 7.12 -29.76 0.00
N LEU A 643 7.16 -31.08 0.26
CA LEU A 643 7.69 -31.67 1.49
C LEU A 643 9.20 -31.47 1.67
N ALA A 644 9.98 -31.47 0.57
CA ALA A 644 11.42 -31.21 0.62
C ALA A 644 11.78 -29.81 1.13
N GLY A 645 10.80 -28.89 1.22
CA GLY A 645 10.97 -27.59 1.87
C GLY A 645 10.92 -27.61 3.39
N ILE A 646 10.56 -28.74 4.03
CA ILE A 646 10.51 -28.87 5.49
C ILE A 646 11.91 -29.16 6.02
N GLN A 647 12.25 -28.59 7.17
CA GLN A 647 13.51 -28.86 7.85
C GLN A 647 13.71 -30.37 8.09
N GLY A 648 14.85 -30.89 7.67
CA GLY A 648 15.21 -32.30 7.83
C GLY A 648 14.52 -33.25 6.84
N ALA A 649 13.68 -32.76 5.92
CA ALA A 649 13.15 -33.57 4.85
C ALA A 649 14.25 -33.96 3.85
N PRO A 650 14.20 -35.17 3.27
CA PRO A 650 15.09 -35.55 2.18
C PRO A 650 14.97 -34.58 0.99
N ALA A 651 16.09 -34.33 0.32
CA ALA A 651 16.11 -33.46 -0.85
C ALA A 651 15.27 -34.03 -1.99
N PHE A 652 14.63 -33.13 -2.74
CA PHE A 652 13.89 -33.45 -3.97
C PHE A 652 14.05 -32.30 -4.95
N GLN A 653 14.32 -32.62 -6.22
CA GLN A 653 14.23 -31.63 -7.29
C GLN A 653 13.28 -32.13 -8.38
N MET A 654 12.46 -31.21 -8.90
CA MET A 654 11.51 -31.52 -9.97
C MET A 654 12.23 -31.91 -11.27
N SER A 655 13.43 -31.36 -11.50
CA SER A 655 14.28 -31.62 -12.66
C SER A 655 14.88 -33.02 -12.70
N TRP A 656 14.94 -33.76 -11.57
CA TRP A 656 15.55 -35.10 -11.51
C TRP A 656 14.89 -36.13 -12.44
N SER A 657 15.64 -37.16 -12.83
CA SER A 657 15.11 -38.29 -13.58
C SER A 657 13.99 -38.99 -12.81
N THR A 658 13.07 -39.64 -13.52
CA THR A 658 11.96 -40.37 -12.89
C THR A 658 12.43 -41.37 -11.83
N GLU A 659 13.58 -42.01 -12.07
CA GLU A 659 14.16 -43.00 -11.18
C GLU A 659 14.76 -42.36 -9.91
N ALA A 660 15.48 -41.25 -10.05
CA ALA A 660 15.96 -40.47 -8.90
C ALA A 660 14.79 -39.89 -8.08
N LYS A 661 13.75 -39.36 -8.74
CA LYS A 661 12.52 -38.88 -8.07
C LYS A 661 11.83 -40.00 -7.29
N ASN A 662 11.72 -41.21 -7.85
CA ASN A 662 11.11 -42.35 -7.15
C ASN A 662 11.89 -42.73 -5.88
N ARG A 663 13.22 -42.75 -5.93
CA ARG A 663 14.05 -43.01 -4.74
C ARG A 663 13.85 -41.95 -3.66
N ALA A 664 13.86 -40.68 -4.04
CA ALA A 664 13.64 -39.57 -3.14
C ALA A 664 12.24 -39.60 -2.48
N ILE A 665 11.21 -39.94 -3.26
CA ILE A 665 9.83 -40.11 -2.77
C ILE A 665 9.76 -41.19 -1.67
N VAL A 666 10.49 -42.30 -1.80
CA VAL A 666 10.55 -43.35 -0.77
C VAL A 666 11.12 -42.80 0.54
N GLU A 667 12.19 -42.02 0.48
CA GLU A 667 12.77 -41.42 1.69
C GLU A 667 11.86 -40.35 2.29
N ILE A 668 11.21 -39.52 1.47
CA ILE A 668 10.24 -38.52 1.93
C ILE A 668 9.04 -39.21 2.61
N ARG A 669 8.60 -40.36 2.11
CA ARG A 669 7.54 -41.15 2.73
C ARG A 669 7.95 -41.62 4.13
N ARG A 670 9.15 -42.18 4.27
CA ARG A 670 9.70 -42.59 5.58
C ARG A 670 9.85 -41.41 6.53
N PHE A 671 10.30 -40.26 6.01
CA PHE A 671 10.38 -39.03 6.78
C PHE A 671 9.01 -38.62 7.31
N LEU A 672 7.96 -38.65 6.48
CA LEU A 672 6.60 -38.29 6.88
C LEU A 672 6.01 -39.28 7.91
N GLU A 673 6.28 -40.58 7.75
CA GLU A 673 5.86 -41.63 8.70
C GLU A 673 6.58 -41.52 10.05
N LYS A 674 7.89 -41.20 10.05
CA LYS A 674 8.73 -41.14 11.25
C LYS A 674 8.47 -39.90 12.12
N ASN A 675 8.22 -38.74 11.50
CA ASN A 675 8.18 -37.46 12.22
C ASN A 675 6.81 -37.10 12.82
N GLY A 676 5.81 -37.99 12.74
CA GLY A 676 4.57 -37.90 13.52
C GLY A 676 3.90 -36.51 13.50
N ALA A 677 3.48 -36.03 14.67
CA ALA A 677 2.87 -34.70 14.88
C ALA A 677 3.89 -33.62 15.31
N THR A 678 5.18 -33.82 15.02
CA THR A 678 6.29 -33.03 15.58
C THR A 678 7.07 -32.21 14.54
N PHE A 679 6.45 -31.86 13.40
CA PHE A 679 7.14 -31.04 12.40
C PHE A 679 7.38 -29.62 12.92
N LEU A 680 8.65 -29.23 13.02
CA LEU A 680 9.09 -27.86 13.26
C LEU A 680 9.17 -27.14 11.91
N LEU A 681 8.39 -26.07 11.75
CA LEU A 681 8.39 -25.25 10.54
C LEU A 681 9.49 -24.19 10.67
N THR A 682 10.49 -24.22 9.79
CA THR A 682 11.63 -23.27 9.79
C THR A 682 11.27 -21.86 9.33
N ASN A 683 10.16 -21.73 8.62
CA ASN A 683 9.67 -20.46 8.11
C ASN A 683 8.16 -20.59 7.84
N PRO A 684 7.30 -20.62 8.89
CA PRO A 684 5.86 -20.46 8.65
C PRO A 684 5.69 -19.18 7.83
N ARG A 685 4.93 -19.21 6.73
CA ARG A 685 4.55 -17.98 6.01
C ARG A 685 4.05 -16.98 7.08
N ASP A 686 4.49 -15.72 6.98
CA ASP A 686 4.49 -14.64 7.99
C ASP A 686 3.14 -14.26 8.68
N PHE A 687 2.17 -15.16 8.78
CA PHE A 687 0.95 -14.95 9.54
C PHE A 687 1.10 -15.44 10.99
N ARG A 688 1.31 -14.47 11.88
CA ARG A 688 1.57 -14.64 13.31
C ARG A 688 0.27 -14.94 14.09
N TRP A 689 -0.15 -16.21 14.10
CA TRP A 689 -1.29 -16.72 14.90
C TRP A 689 -1.11 -16.57 16.41
N ASP A 690 0.14 -16.67 16.85
CA ASP A 690 0.63 -16.31 18.18
C ASP A 690 0.05 -14.96 18.61
N LYS A 691 0.00 -13.94 17.72
CA LYS A 691 -0.53 -12.63 18.09
C LYS A 691 -2.05 -12.57 18.34
N TRP A 692 -2.85 -13.51 17.84
CA TRP A 692 -4.31 -13.53 18.06
C TRP A 692 -4.73 -14.41 19.24
N MET A 693 -3.85 -15.27 19.75
CA MET A 693 -4.13 -16.18 20.88
C MET A 693 -3.17 -16.02 22.08
N GLU A 694 -2.07 -15.27 21.91
CA GLU A 694 -1.10 -14.88 22.97
C GLU A 694 -1.20 -13.39 23.35
N LEU A 695 -2.15 -12.65 22.77
CA LEU A 695 -2.75 -11.46 23.39
C LEU A 695 -4.07 -11.85 24.07
#